data_AF-A0AA88GHK9-F1
#
_entry.id   AF-A0AA88GHK9-F1
#
_cell.length_a   1.000
_cell.length_b   1.000
_cell.length_c   1.000
_cell.angle_alpha   90.00
_cell.angle_beta   90.00
_cell.angle_gamma   90.00
#
_symmetry.space_group_name_H-M   'P 1'
#
loop_
_entity.id
_entity.type
_entity.pdbx_description
1 polymer ?
#
loop_
_entity_poly.entity_id
_entity_poly.type
_entity_poly.pdbx_seq_one_letter_code
_entity_poly.pdbx_strand_id
1 'polypeptide(L)'
;MSAEFLLLLNDLTAFYSKIILRNDYALTYLDNNYHSLVFVGGILFVIWTFLVVIPIYGVIWLLDVRNCYRLIRKDDYSQQPNLSNLEEEETLDEEEYSTSNHHIHRLELRRKLYQSQNQGLCRKFFNGCASLALFVACVLITYMLVMNSTFSRVHYLWVGVIATGFFMAWILSVHVVDWKWILVLMYFRLFKNEDLSNFSALSTRVELNDTDAQQDETLLRSSTQDDTMNVRPTLKKRNSLGKSKLVLLCLDIVSPRVAARPKMTTVIVIACVAIFFLISTLVSYFCYHICIAYDPVEVSTLFSRTVLSKRTCEYDEICYTYLTVPEKMSSEMIVNFQVSTSHFYKGFVELGKFDPEEELNIASSVTFDKNKQASCFLMENIFEESRYQCYAELTELESGSSYIVRAGYSQFQNDDSGVHYGSIVKFRTTPSEEDDDALENIAFINGGDLAWRNPTIALGKYINMIGYSQKSIAPYFAIVGGDVSYDNGCAACYRRWDDWFHYWAQYMTTTIQYGSTNHTYALPIITAVGNHESGNFLRPRSDDAFYIRYFPMSISGESERVAKDPQMTRKLQHVHYLSSHTMIVVLDSWVHDSPQDQIEYITKVFENTPANKYRNRIVVIHHPMYTSAKYKSFIAKEMIEKWESLFLKMNVTSVFENHVHTYKQTYPLKDGKIVTKKSSDSSTESFTYTKVPEQYNQHGIIYVGDGSWGVTFWNVQMDVKNPIFRQIGAFSHVYHVNTRLLNSGTTALELSALGYNNTCGAIYHVEGSKLRILTV
;
A
#
# COMPACT_ATOMS: atom_id res chain seq x y z
N MET A 1 7.90 4.77 16.31
CA MET A 1 7.66 6.15 15.80
C MET A 1 6.89 6.93 16.85
N SER A 2 7.19 8.21 17.06
CA SER A 2 6.40 9.05 18.00
C SER A 2 5.06 9.45 17.36
N ALA A 3 4.05 9.72 18.19
CA ALA A 3 2.74 10.21 17.73
C ALA A 3 2.85 11.53 16.95
N GLU A 4 3.80 12.38 17.34
CA GLU A 4 4.09 13.67 16.68
C GLU A 4 4.61 13.48 15.25
N PHE A 5 5.45 12.47 15.01
CA PHE A 5 5.93 12.17 13.66
C PHE A 5 4.80 11.66 12.76
N LEU A 6 3.90 10.83 13.30
CA LEU A 6 2.72 10.36 12.56
C LEU A 6 1.76 11.52 12.22
N LEU A 7 1.57 12.47 13.13
CA LEU A 7 0.78 13.68 12.88
C LEU A 7 1.41 14.54 11.77
N LEU A 8 2.73 14.77 11.83
CA LEU A 8 3.43 15.51 10.77
C LEU A 8 3.32 14.82 9.41
N LEU A 9 3.44 13.49 9.38
CA LEU A 9 3.31 12.71 8.15
C LEU A 9 1.89 12.84 7.57
N ASN A 10 0.88 12.77 8.44
CA ASN A 10 -0.52 12.97 8.07
C ASN A 10 -0.78 14.38 7.52
N ASP A 11 -0.23 15.42 8.15
CA ASP A 11 -0.39 16.80 7.69
C ASP A 11 0.29 17.06 6.34
N LEU A 12 1.48 16.48 6.12
CA LEU A 12 2.21 16.58 4.85
C LEU A 12 1.51 15.82 3.72
N THR A 13 1.01 14.61 3.98
CA THR A 13 0.19 13.86 3.03
C THR A 13 -1.09 14.62 2.69
N ALA A 14 -1.76 15.21 3.69
CA ALA A 14 -2.95 16.02 3.48
C ALA A 14 -2.65 17.27 2.63
N PHE A 15 -1.51 17.95 2.88
CA PHE A 15 -1.06 19.07 2.05
C PHE A 15 -0.81 18.65 0.61
N TYR A 16 -0.08 17.55 0.38
CA TYR A 16 0.21 17.05 -0.96
C TYR A 16 -1.06 16.67 -1.71
N SER A 17 -1.92 15.85 -1.10
CA SER A 17 -3.19 15.42 -1.71
C SER A 17 -4.10 16.60 -2.04
N LYS A 18 -4.29 17.53 -1.08
CA LYS A 18 -5.27 18.60 -1.22
C LYS A 18 -4.79 19.78 -2.08
N ILE A 19 -3.52 20.17 -1.96
CA ILE A 19 -3.00 21.39 -2.59
C ILE A 19 -2.27 21.09 -3.89
N ILE A 20 -1.42 20.06 -3.93
CA ILE A 20 -0.62 19.73 -5.12
C ILE A 20 -1.47 18.95 -6.12
N LEU A 21 -2.13 17.89 -5.66
CA LEU A 21 -2.92 17.02 -6.55
C LEU A 21 -4.34 17.52 -6.79
N ARG A 22 -4.78 18.59 -6.11
CA ARG A 22 -6.15 19.16 -6.20
C ARG A 22 -7.28 18.12 -6.04
N ASN A 23 -7.01 16.97 -5.43
CA ASN A 23 -7.88 15.80 -5.46
C ASN A 23 -8.20 15.24 -6.88
N ASP A 24 -7.51 15.68 -7.93
CA ASP A 24 -7.78 15.33 -9.33
C ASP A 24 -6.99 14.09 -9.81
N TYR A 25 -5.87 13.75 -9.15
CA TYR A 25 -5.08 12.56 -9.48
C TYR A 25 -5.34 11.42 -8.49
N ALA A 26 -6.18 10.49 -8.93
CA ALA A 26 -6.27 9.16 -8.38
C ALA A 26 -5.03 8.36 -8.82
N LEU A 27 -4.10 8.16 -7.91
CA LEU A 27 -3.29 6.96 -7.86
C LEU A 27 -3.70 6.24 -6.56
N THR A 28 -3.46 4.92 -6.46
CA THR A 28 -3.89 4.09 -5.33
C THR A 28 -3.59 4.74 -3.97
N TYR A 29 -4.32 4.42 -2.90
CA TYR A 29 -4.03 4.93 -1.54
C TYR A 29 -2.56 4.74 -1.16
N LEU A 30 -1.97 3.63 -1.63
CA LEU A 30 -0.54 3.36 -1.54
C LEU A 30 0.28 4.40 -2.31
N ASP A 31 0.01 4.65 -3.58
CA ASP A 31 0.69 5.66 -4.39
C ASP A 31 0.53 7.09 -3.83
N ASN A 32 -0.62 7.46 -3.29
CA ASN A 32 -0.81 8.80 -2.73
C ASN A 32 0.04 9.01 -1.47
N ASN A 33 0.08 8.03 -0.56
CA ASN A 33 0.96 8.09 0.60
C ASN A 33 2.44 7.90 0.22
N TYR A 34 2.71 7.12 -0.81
CA TYR A 34 4.04 6.81 -1.29
C TYR A 34 4.67 7.96 -2.06
N HIS A 35 3.97 8.53 -3.03
CA HIS A 35 4.37 9.77 -3.68
C HIS A 35 4.45 10.87 -2.63
N SER A 36 3.58 10.91 -1.62
CA SER A 36 3.75 11.83 -0.49
C SER A 36 5.06 11.57 0.26
N LEU A 37 5.44 10.32 0.55
CA LEU A 37 6.71 9.99 1.22
C LEU A 37 7.94 10.30 0.36
N VAL A 38 7.93 9.94 -0.93
CA VAL A 38 8.97 10.28 -1.90
C VAL A 38 9.05 11.79 -2.09
N PHE A 39 7.92 12.48 -2.17
CA PHE A 39 7.80 13.93 -2.30
C PHE A 39 8.28 14.64 -1.04
N VAL A 40 7.92 14.17 0.15
CA VAL A 40 8.42 14.67 1.43
C VAL A 40 9.91 14.44 1.51
N GLY A 41 10.40 13.26 1.17
CA GLY A 41 11.84 12.98 1.04
C GLY A 41 12.54 13.93 0.07
N GLY A 42 11.89 14.24 -1.06
CA GLY A 42 12.36 15.18 -2.07
C GLY A 42 12.37 16.63 -1.61
N ILE A 43 11.31 17.09 -0.94
CA ILE A 43 11.24 18.41 -0.33
C ILE A 43 12.31 18.53 0.75
N LEU A 44 12.42 17.55 1.65
CA LEU A 44 13.44 17.54 2.69
C LEU A 44 14.83 17.57 2.08
N PHE A 45 15.08 16.81 1.02
CA PHE A 45 16.34 16.86 0.26
C PHE A 45 16.62 18.26 -0.30
N VAL A 46 15.64 18.88 -0.95
CA VAL A 46 15.77 20.24 -1.53
C VAL A 46 16.00 21.27 -0.42
N ILE A 47 15.16 21.30 0.62
CA ILE A 47 15.27 22.22 1.76
C ILE A 47 16.64 22.06 2.43
N TRP A 48 17.06 20.82 2.72
CA TRP A 48 18.35 20.55 3.34
C TRP A 48 19.51 20.99 2.45
N THR A 49 19.41 20.75 1.14
CA THR A 49 20.44 21.16 0.18
C THR A 49 20.56 22.69 0.10
N PHE A 50 19.44 23.41 -0.02
CA PHE A 50 19.46 24.87 -0.20
C PHE A 50 19.68 25.65 1.09
N LEU A 51 19.18 25.18 2.23
CA LEU A 51 19.28 25.90 3.51
C LEU A 51 20.50 25.48 4.35
N VAL A 52 21.03 24.27 4.14
CA VAL A 52 22.14 23.75 4.95
C VAL A 52 23.38 23.52 4.10
N VAL A 53 23.30 22.70 3.05
CA VAL A 53 24.48 22.34 2.24
C VAL A 53 25.06 23.58 1.55
N ILE A 54 24.28 24.27 0.71
CA ILE A 54 24.75 25.42 -0.08
C ILE A 54 25.31 26.55 0.81
N PRO A 55 24.64 26.99 1.90
CA PRO A 55 25.16 28.07 2.74
C PRO A 55 26.45 27.68 3.47
N ILE A 56 26.56 26.45 3.99
CA ILE A 56 27.80 25.99 4.62
C ILE A 56 28.94 25.98 3.61
N TYR A 57 28.72 25.46 2.40
CA TYR A 57 29.72 25.47 1.34
C TYR A 57 30.05 26.90 0.87
N GLY A 58 29.07 27.80 0.84
CA GLY A 58 29.28 29.22 0.54
C GLY A 58 30.14 29.93 1.59
N VAL A 59 29.91 29.69 2.88
CA VAL A 59 30.74 30.21 3.97
C VAL A 59 32.15 29.67 3.89
N ILE A 60 32.31 28.35 3.67
CA ILE A 60 33.63 27.74 3.47
C ILE A 60 34.34 28.39 2.29
N TRP A 61 33.66 28.54 1.16
CA TRP A 61 34.23 29.17 -0.04
C TRP A 61 34.65 30.63 0.21
N LEU A 62 33.82 31.43 0.88
CA LEU A 62 34.16 32.81 1.25
C LEU A 62 35.38 32.89 2.19
N LEU A 63 35.45 32.00 3.19
CA LEU A 63 36.61 31.91 4.08
C LEU A 63 37.87 31.53 3.31
N ASP A 64 37.75 30.65 2.32
CA ASP A 64 38.85 30.16 1.51
C ASP A 64 39.37 31.24 0.56
N VAL A 65 38.48 31.93 -0.15
CA VAL A 65 38.81 33.08 -1.01
C VAL A 65 39.43 34.21 -0.18
N ARG A 66 38.86 34.55 1.00
CA ARG A 66 39.41 35.58 1.89
C ARG A 66 40.83 35.23 2.36
N ASN A 67 41.07 33.97 2.71
CA ASN A 67 42.39 33.52 3.16
C ASN A 67 43.41 33.49 2.02
N CYS A 68 43.01 33.05 0.82
CA CYS A 68 43.83 33.14 -0.39
C CYS A 68 44.21 34.59 -0.68
N TYR A 69 43.23 35.50 -0.70
CA TYR A 69 43.46 36.92 -0.95
C TYR A 69 44.41 37.54 0.09
N ARG A 70 44.24 37.20 1.38
CA ARG A 70 45.15 37.67 2.46
C ARG A 70 46.58 37.18 2.29
N LEU A 71 46.77 35.95 1.85
CA LEU A 71 48.11 35.37 1.66
C LEU A 71 48.80 35.99 0.44
N ILE A 72 48.08 36.13 -0.69
CA ILE A 72 48.60 36.78 -1.89
C ILE A 72 48.97 38.24 -1.61
N ARG A 73 48.09 38.99 -0.94
CA ARG A 73 48.37 40.40 -0.58
C ARG A 73 49.55 40.56 0.37
N LYS A 74 49.80 39.59 1.26
CA LYS A 74 50.98 39.61 2.14
C LYS A 74 52.26 39.31 1.38
N ASP A 75 52.22 38.40 0.42
CA ASP A 75 53.38 38.05 -0.40
C ASP A 75 53.74 39.20 -1.36
N ASP A 76 52.76 39.87 -1.99
CA ASP A 76 52.94 41.06 -2.84
C ASP A 76 53.65 42.23 -2.10
N TYR A 77 53.39 42.39 -0.81
CA TYR A 77 54.03 43.42 0.03
C TYR A 77 55.44 43.03 0.49
N SER A 78 55.78 41.73 0.49
CA SER A 78 57.08 41.22 0.92
C SER A 78 58.08 41.04 -0.22
N GLN A 79 57.60 41.08 -1.47
CA GLN A 79 58.41 40.98 -2.68
C GLN A 79 58.41 42.26 -3.54
N GLN A 80 58.37 43.46 -2.94
CA GLN A 80 58.99 44.59 -3.64
C GLN A 80 60.50 44.38 -3.56
N PRO A 81 61.21 44.07 -4.67
CA PRO A 81 62.65 44.11 -4.65
C PRO A 81 63.03 45.56 -4.37
N ASN A 82 63.96 45.77 -3.45
CA ASN A 82 64.59 47.07 -3.30
C ASN A 82 65.38 47.32 -4.59
N LEU A 83 64.72 47.96 -5.56
CA LEU A 83 65.17 48.16 -6.94
C LEU A 83 66.18 49.32 -6.99
N SER A 84 67.25 49.21 -6.20
CA SER A 84 68.33 50.19 -6.16
C SER A 84 69.72 49.61 -6.39
N ASN A 85 69.91 48.29 -6.49
CA ASN A 85 71.25 47.69 -6.58
C ASN A 85 71.38 46.53 -7.60
N LEU A 86 70.81 46.65 -8.80
CA LEU A 86 71.05 45.67 -9.87
C LEU A 86 71.18 46.41 -11.22
N GLU A 87 72.34 47.04 -11.42
CA GLU A 87 72.93 47.19 -12.75
C GLU A 87 74.08 46.17 -12.86
N GLU A 88 74.16 45.53 -14.03
CA GLU A 88 75.21 44.63 -14.51
C GLU A 88 75.27 43.22 -13.89
N GLU A 89 74.70 42.22 -14.59
CA GLU A 89 75.50 41.23 -15.34
C GLU A 89 74.64 40.22 -16.13
N GLU A 90 75.08 40.06 -17.38
CA GLU A 90 75.02 38.93 -18.31
C GLU A 90 73.82 37.97 -18.44
N THR A 91 73.42 37.88 -19.70
CA THR A 91 72.55 36.93 -20.39
C THR A 91 72.94 35.47 -20.19
N LEU A 92 72.14 34.72 -19.43
CA LEU A 92 72.07 33.26 -19.46
C LEU A 92 70.61 32.81 -19.26
N ASP A 93 70.05 32.16 -20.29
CA ASP A 93 68.81 31.37 -20.35
C ASP A 93 67.74 31.67 -19.27
N GLU A 94 67.12 32.85 -19.37
CA GLU A 94 66.07 33.33 -18.45
C GLU A 94 64.79 32.47 -18.43
N GLU A 95 64.54 31.63 -19.44
CA GLU A 95 63.30 30.82 -19.51
C GLU A 95 63.31 29.59 -18.58
N GLU A 96 64.46 28.96 -18.29
CA GLU A 96 64.49 27.77 -17.41
C GLU A 96 64.62 28.12 -15.91
N TYR A 97 65.18 29.29 -15.57
CA TYR A 97 65.33 29.73 -14.17
C TYR A 97 64.06 30.42 -13.61
N SER A 98 63.35 31.19 -14.45
CA SER A 98 62.06 31.82 -14.12
C SER A 98 60.97 30.79 -13.76
N THR A 99 60.92 29.68 -14.50
CA THR A 99 59.92 28.61 -14.28
C THR A 99 60.16 27.80 -12.99
N SER A 100 61.42 27.65 -12.56
CA SER A 100 61.79 26.95 -11.31
C SER A 100 61.44 27.74 -10.04
N ASN A 101 61.68 29.06 -10.02
CA ASN A 101 61.37 29.89 -8.86
C ASN A 101 59.86 30.07 -8.63
N HIS A 102 59.09 30.18 -9.71
CA HIS A 102 57.63 30.17 -9.63
C HIS A 102 57.07 28.85 -9.07
N HIS A 103 57.73 27.72 -9.32
CA HIS A 103 57.33 26.40 -8.80
C HIS A 103 57.48 26.29 -7.28
N ILE A 104 58.64 26.68 -6.75
CA ILE A 104 58.91 26.65 -5.31
C ILE A 104 57.94 27.58 -4.59
N HIS A 105 57.76 28.80 -5.12
CA HIS A 105 56.82 29.77 -4.56
C HIS A 105 55.37 29.24 -4.57
N ARG A 106 54.94 28.56 -5.64
CA ARG A 106 53.60 27.96 -5.74
C ARG A 106 53.38 26.80 -4.75
N LEU A 107 54.35 25.90 -4.61
CA LEU A 107 54.29 24.82 -3.62
C LEU A 107 54.31 25.36 -2.19
N GLU A 108 55.07 26.42 -1.94
CA GLU A 108 55.14 27.07 -0.64
C GLU A 108 53.85 27.81 -0.32
N LEU A 109 53.25 28.54 -1.27
CA LEU A 109 51.95 29.17 -1.12
C LEU A 109 50.86 28.12 -0.87
N ARG A 110 50.89 26.99 -1.59
CA ARG A 110 49.97 25.86 -1.36
C ARG A 110 50.16 25.23 0.02
N ARG A 111 51.41 25.07 0.47
CA ARG A 111 51.73 24.54 1.81
C ARG A 111 51.29 25.50 2.91
N LYS A 112 51.56 26.81 2.77
CA LYS A 112 51.11 27.88 3.68
C LYS A 112 49.60 27.99 3.72
N LEU A 113 48.95 27.92 2.55
CA LEU A 113 47.50 27.81 2.43
C LEU A 113 47.03 26.59 3.21
N TYR A 114 47.50 25.38 2.89
CA TYR A 114 47.10 24.13 3.52
C TYR A 114 47.29 24.13 5.04
N GLN A 115 48.42 24.64 5.53
CA GLN A 115 48.70 24.80 6.97
C GLN A 115 47.73 25.79 7.62
N SER A 116 47.49 26.94 6.99
CA SER A 116 46.48 27.92 7.41
C SER A 116 45.05 27.32 7.38
N GLN A 117 44.75 26.47 6.38
CA GLN A 117 43.47 25.77 6.29
C GLN A 117 43.27 24.78 7.45
N ASN A 118 44.34 24.15 7.94
CA ASN A 118 44.29 23.13 8.99
C ASN A 118 44.46 23.67 10.42
N GLN A 119 44.75 24.95 10.63
CA GLN A 119 45.02 25.52 11.96
C GLN A 119 43.79 26.16 12.63
N GLY A 120 42.72 26.49 11.88
CA GLY A 120 41.52 27.12 12.46
C GLY A 120 40.49 26.12 13.00
N LEU A 121 40.21 26.15 14.31
CA LEU A 121 39.14 25.34 14.95
C LEU A 121 37.77 25.55 14.27
N CYS A 122 37.43 26.81 13.99
CA CYS A 122 36.21 27.21 13.30
C CYS A 122 36.09 26.57 11.90
N ARG A 123 37.22 26.42 11.18
CA ARG A 123 37.23 25.85 9.84
C ARG A 123 37.12 24.32 9.85
N LYS A 124 37.74 23.65 10.82
CA LYS A 124 37.53 22.21 11.04
C LYS A 124 36.08 21.91 11.36
N PHE A 125 35.45 22.75 12.18
CA PHE A 125 34.03 22.68 12.49
C PHE A 125 33.17 22.78 11.22
N PHE A 126 33.32 23.85 10.41
CA PHE A 126 32.54 24.00 9.17
C PHE A 126 32.75 22.87 8.16
N ASN A 127 33.98 22.34 8.04
CA ASN A 127 34.24 21.19 7.17
C ASN A 127 33.53 19.91 7.66
N GLY A 128 33.50 19.69 8.98
CA GLY A 128 32.72 18.61 9.58
C GLY A 128 31.22 18.78 9.30
N CYS A 129 30.69 20.00 9.47
CA CYS A 129 29.30 20.32 9.16
C CYS A 129 28.96 20.12 7.69
N ALA A 130 29.84 20.53 6.75
CA ALA A 130 29.64 20.33 5.31
C ALA A 130 29.61 18.86 4.93
N SER A 131 30.54 18.06 5.47
CA SER A 131 30.59 16.63 5.23
C SER A 131 29.34 15.93 5.75
N LEU A 132 28.90 16.26 6.98
CA LEU A 132 27.68 15.73 7.56
C LEU A 132 26.44 16.17 6.77
N ALA A 133 26.37 17.43 6.36
CA ALA A 133 25.26 17.95 5.57
C ALA A 133 25.15 17.22 4.21
N LEU A 134 26.26 17.02 3.51
CA LEU A 134 26.28 16.28 2.24
C LEU A 134 25.96 14.79 2.44
N PHE A 135 26.40 14.19 3.55
CA PHE A 135 26.02 12.82 3.92
C PHE A 135 24.51 12.67 4.10
N VAL A 136 23.88 13.59 4.84
CA VAL A 136 22.43 13.60 5.04
C VAL A 136 21.69 13.77 3.69
N ALA A 137 22.20 14.61 2.79
CA ALA A 137 21.65 14.73 1.44
C ALA A 137 21.74 13.41 0.65
N CYS A 138 22.86 12.69 0.74
CA CYS A 138 23.03 11.36 0.13
C CYS A 138 22.08 10.30 0.75
N VAL A 139 21.82 10.37 2.04
CA VAL A 139 20.83 9.50 2.71
C VAL A 139 19.42 9.82 2.20
N LEU A 140 19.03 11.09 2.11
CA LEU A 140 17.70 11.49 1.65
C LEU A 140 17.46 11.11 0.18
N ILE A 141 18.43 11.32 -0.71
CA ILE A 141 18.29 10.90 -2.12
C ILE A 141 18.28 9.38 -2.27
N THR A 142 19.08 8.66 -1.48
CA THR A 142 19.05 7.19 -1.46
C THR A 142 17.71 6.69 -0.95
N TYR A 143 17.17 7.28 0.11
CA TYR A 143 15.82 7.00 0.59
C TYR A 143 14.78 7.18 -0.53
N MET A 144 14.81 8.31 -1.24
CA MET A 144 13.91 8.54 -2.38
C MET A 144 14.05 7.46 -3.47
N LEU A 145 15.28 7.08 -3.83
CA LEU A 145 15.55 6.07 -4.84
C LEU A 145 15.08 4.67 -4.41
N VAL A 146 15.35 4.30 -3.16
CA VAL A 146 14.89 3.03 -2.57
C VAL A 146 13.38 2.99 -2.57
N MET A 147 12.72 4.03 -2.07
CA MET A 147 11.26 4.14 -2.10
C MET A 147 10.76 4.00 -3.55
N ASN A 148 11.26 4.83 -4.49
CA ASN A 148 10.95 4.75 -5.94
C ASN A 148 11.13 3.35 -6.56
N SER A 149 12.11 2.57 -6.08
CA SER A 149 12.39 1.22 -6.58
C SER A 149 11.48 0.13 -6.02
N THR A 150 10.85 0.38 -4.87
CA THR A 150 10.19 -0.67 -4.08
C THR A 150 8.99 -1.29 -4.83
N PHE A 151 8.42 -0.57 -5.80
CA PHE A 151 7.25 -0.96 -6.60
C PHE A 151 7.51 -1.01 -8.11
N SER A 152 8.73 -0.71 -8.55
CA SER A 152 9.11 -0.79 -9.96
C SER A 152 9.92 -2.06 -10.20
N ARG A 153 9.67 -2.73 -11.34
CA ARG A 153 10.52 -3.87 -11.79
C ARG A 153 11.96 -3.45 -12.09
N VAL A 154 12.30 -2.16 -12.02
CA VAL A 154 13.69 -1.68 -12.12
C VAL A 154 14.51 -2.39 -11.06
N HIS A 155 15.42 -3.26 -11.52
CA HIS A 155 16.22 -4.12 -10.66
C HIS A 155 16.80 -3.34 -9.48
N TYR A 156 16.47 -3.76 -8.25
CA TYR A 156 17.02 -3.27 -6.98
C TYR A 156 18.55 -3.11 -7.02
N LEU A 157 19.23 -3.92 -7.84
CA LEU A 157 20.66 -3.82 -8.12
C LEU A 157 21.04 -2.44 -8.68
N TRP A 158 20.29 -1.89 -9.64
CA TRP A 158 20.53 -0.57 -10.22
C TRP A 158 20.32 0.54 -9.21
N VAL A 159 19.31 0.43 -8.35
CA VAL A 159 19.05 1.41 -7.30
C VAL A 159 20.16 1.37 -6.25
N GLY A 160 20.61 0.16 -5.88
CA GLY A 160 21.82 -0.02 -5.08
C GLY A 160 23.06 0.62 -5.73
N VAL A 161 23.27 0.43 -7.03
CA VAL A 161 24.37 1.05 -7.80
C VAL A 161 24.28 2.57 -7.79
N ILE A 162 23.10 3.15 -8.06
CA ILE A 162 22.91 4.61 -8.11
C ILE A 162 23.09 5.22 -6.72
N ALA A 163 22.48 4.63 -5.69
CA ALA A 163 22.66 5.04 -4.29
C ALA A 163 24.14 5.00 -3.88
N THR A 164 24.83 3.90 -4.21
CA THR A 164 26.28 3.76 -4.01
C THR A 164 27.06 4.82 -4.77
N GLY A 165 26.63 5.17 -5.98
CA GLY A 165 27.19 6.27 -6.77
C GLY A 165 27.12 7.62 -6.06
N PHE A 166 26.00 7.93 -5.40
CA PHE A 166 25.86 9.15 -4.58
C PHE A 166 26.78 9.14 -3.36
N PHE A 167 26.84 8.02 -2.62
CA PHE A 167 27.78 7.89 -1.50
C PHE A 167 29.23 7.91 -1.95
N MET A 168 29.53 7.37 -3.14
CA MET A 168 30.84 7.48 -3.78
C MET A 168 31.20 8.92 -4.08
N ALA A 169 30.29 9.67 -4.69
CA ALA A 169 30.49 11.09 -4.97
C ALA A 169 30.73 11.87 -3.67
N TRP A 170 30.03 11.54 -2.58
CA TRP A 170 30.27 12.12 -1.25
C TRP A 170 31.66 11.78 -0.70
N ILE A 171 32.04 10.49 -0.67
CA ILE A 171 33.36 10.05 -0.20
C ILE A 171 34.47 10.71 -1.02
N LEU A 172 34.34 10.71 -2.34
CA LEU A 172 35.29 11.34 -3.24
C LEU A 172 35.36 12.84 -2.98
N SER A 173 34.22 13.53 -2.83
CA SER A 173 34.15 14.97 -2.57
C SER A 173 34.75 15.38 -1.23
N VAL A 174 34.59 14.57 -0.20
CA VAL A 174 35.02 14.91 1.17
C VAL A 174 36.48 14.47 1.42
N HIS A 175 36.86 13.30 0.93
CA HIS A 175 38.10 12.65 1.32
C HIS A 175 39.16 12.62 0.24
N VAL A 176 38.77 12.60 -1.04
CA VAL A 176 39.68 12.35 -2.17
C VAL A 176 39.98 13.61 -2.98
N VAL A 177 38.96 14.37 -3.35
CA VAL A 177 39.02 15.55 -4.21
C VAL A 177 38.98 16.81 -3.37
N ASP A 178 39.99 17.66 -3.51
CA ASP A 178 39.99 18.98 -2.88
C ASP A 178 39.22 19.99 -3.76
N TRP A 179 37.89 19.91 -3.74
CA TRP A 179 37.01 20.80 -4.50
C TRP A 179 37.27 22.28 -4.25
N LYS A 180 37.80 22.62 -3.08
CA LYS A 180 38.12 24.00 -2.71
C LYS A 180 39.27 24.52 -3.55
N TRP A 181 40.27 23.68 -3.79
CA TRP A 181 41.39 24.01 -4.68
C TRP A 181 40.94 24.18 -6.13
N ILE A 182 40.03 23.32 -6.63
CA ILE A 182 39.44 23.48 -7.96
C ILE A 182 38.72 24.81 -8.09
N LEU A 183 37.89 25.19 -7.10
CA LEU A 183 37.15 26.45 -7.13
C LEU A 183 38.06 27.67 -7.04
N VAL A 184 39.14 27.59 -6.26
CA VAL A 184 40.17 28.63 -6.23
C VAL A 184 40.82 28.78 -7.61
N LEU A 185 41.21 27.67 -8.25
CA LEU A 185 41.79 27.70 -9.61
C LEU A 185 40.82 28.26 -10.65
N MET A 186 39.53 27.90 -10.58
CA MET A 186 38.50 28.46 -11.45
C MET A 186 38.30 29.96 -11.24
N TYR A 187 38.31 30.43 -9.98
CA TYR A 187 38.20 31.85 -9.67
C TYR A 187 39.35 32.65 -10.28
N PHE A 188 40.59 32.18 -10.12
CA PHE A 188 41.76 32.84 -10.74
C PHE A 188 41.69 32.82 -12.27
N ARG A 189 41.24 31.71 -12.87
CA ARG A 189 41.04 31.60 -14.31
C ARG A 189 40.03 32.61 -14.85
N LEU A 190 38.88 32.70 -14.19
CA LEU A 190 37.72 33.44 -14.71
C LEU A 190 37.77 34.93 -14.41
N PHE A 191 38.30 35.32 -13.24
CA PHE A 191 38.18 36.71 -12.77
C PHE A 191 39.48 37.50 -12.79
N LYS A 192 40.64 36.82 -12.83
CA LYS A 192 41.95 37.47 -12.83
C LYS A 192 42.62 37.49 -14.21
N ASN A 193 42.07 36.79 -15.21
CA ASN A 193 42.60 36.68 -16.57
C ASN A 193 44.09 36.25 -16.61
N GLU A 194 44.57 35.56 -15.57
CA GLU A 194 45.92 35.02 -15.57
C GLU A 194 45.96 33.75 -16.45
N ASP A 195 46.91 33.69 -17.37
CA ASP A 195 47.04 32.57 -18.30
C ASP A 195 47.54 31.32 -17.57
N LEU A 196 46.59 30.44 -17.23
CA LEU A 196 46.85 29.15 -16.59
C LEU A 196 47.47 28.11 -17.54
N SER A 197 47.79 28.47 -18.79
CA SER A 197 48.53 27.60 -19.72
C SER A 197 49.87 27.13 -19.13
N ASN A 198 50.53 27.99 -18.33
CA ASN A 198 51.77 27.70 -17.59
C ASN A 198 51.56 26.85 -16.31
N PHE A 199 50.32 26.61 -15.88
CA PHE A 199 50.04 25.88 -14.64
C PHE A 199 50.18 24.35 -14.76
N SER A 200 50.04 23.77 -15.96
CA SER A 200 49.97 22.31 -16.18
C SER A 200 51.30 21.61 -16.53
N ALA A 201 52.36 22.37 -16.83
CA ALA A 201 53.58 21.81 -17.43
C ALA A 201 54.60 21.23 -16.44
N LEU A 202 54.35 21.23 -15.12
CA LEU A 202 55.47 21.36 -14.17
C LEU A 202 55.60 20.36 -13.00
N SER A 203 54.71 19.38 -12.79
CA SER A 203 54.83 18.43 -11.65
C SER A 203 55.77 17.22 -11.88
N THR A 204 56.39 17.09 -13.07
CA THR A 204 57.13 15.86 -13.44
C THR A 204 58.56 15.79 -12.89
N ARG A 205 59.14 16.85 -12.32
CA ARG A 205 60.57 16.86 -11.89
C ARG A 205 60.84 16.47 -10.44
N VAL A 206 59.82 16.29 -9.58
CA VAL A 206 60.04 16.12 -8.12
C VAL A 206 60.13 14.65 -7.66
N GLU A 207 59.53 13.68 -8.36
CA GLU A 207 59.55 12.27 -7.90
C GLU A 207 60.84 11.49 -8.22
N LEU A 208 61.78 12.04 -8.99
CA LEU A 208 63.02 11.33 -9.36
C LEU A 208 64.19 11.53 -8.38
N ASN A 209 64.13 12.51 -7.47
CA ASN A 209 65.25 12.77 -6.56
C ASN A 209 65.13 12.13 -5.16
N ASP A 210 63.94 11.67 -4.75
CA ASP A 210 63.75 11.11 -3.39
C ASP A 210 63.99 9.59 -3.31
N THR A 211 64.00 8.86 -4.44
CA THR A 211 64.30 7.42 -4.44
C THR A 211 65.78 7.06 -4.53
N ASP A 212 66.64 7.99 -4.97
CA ASP A 212 68.10 7.74 -5.04
C ASP A 212 68.83 8.06 -3.72
N ALA A 213 68.19 8.77 -2.79
CA ALA A 213 68.80 9.13 -1.50
C ALA A 213 68.68 8.01 -0.42
N GLN A 214 67.96 6.92 -0.68
CA GLN A 214 67.74 5.84 0.30
C GLN A 214 68.45 4.51 -0.02
N GLN A 215 69.24 4.42 -1.10
CA GLN A 215 69.99 3.21 -1.44
C GLN A 215 71.49 3.25 -1.13
N ASP A 216 72.04 4.39 -0.73
CA ASP A 216 73.50 4.56 -0.52
C ASP A 216 74.02 4.24 0.89
N GLU A 217 73.16 3.92 1.87
CA GLU A 217 73.60 3.62 3.24
C GLU A 217 73.79 2.13 3.57
N THR A 218 73.52 1.21 2.62
CA THR A 218 73.56 -0.25 2.89
C THR A 218 74.70 -1.05 2.24
N LEU A 219 75.66 -0.42 1.54
CA LEU A 219 76.69 -1.13 0.77
C LEU A 219 78.15 -0.92 1.25
N LEU A 220 78.36 -0.53 2.51
CA LEU A 220 79.69 -0.51 3.15
C LEU A 220 79.78 -1.55 4.28
N ARG A 221 79.73 -2.85 3.92
CA ARG A 221 80.30 -3.95 4.72
C ARG A 221 80.27 -5.28 3.95
N SER A 222 81.32 -5.56 3.21
CA SER A 222 82.09 -6.82 3.27
C SER A 222 82.99 -6.96 2.04
N SER A 223 84.29 -7.05 2.30
CA SER A 223 85.27 -7.73 1.46
C SER A 223 84.86 -9.22 1.37
N THR A 224 85.19 -10.01 0.36
CA THR A 224 86.51 -10.22 -0.27
C THR A 224 86.33 -11.17 -1.46
N GLN A 225 87.21 -11.01 -2.44
CA GLN A 225 87.76 -12.03 -3.34
C GLN A 225 87.05 -12.49 -4.63
N ASP A 226 87.81 -12.23 -5.69
CA ASP A 226 88.11 -13.01 -6.89
C ASP A 226 87.21 -13.01 -8.14
N ASP A 227 87.92 -12.60 -9.20
CA ASP A 227 87.89 -13.05 -10.59
C ASP A 227 86.89 -12.48 -11.61
N THR A 228 87.42 -11.50 -12.35
CA THR A 228 87.51 -11.45 -13.82
C THR A 228 86.26 -11.82 -14.64
N MET A 229 85.51 -10.80 -15.08
CA MET A 229 85.15 -10.68 -16.50
C MET A 229 84.63 -9.27 -16.85
N ASN A 230 85.30 -8.65 -17.82
CA ASN A 230 84.92 -7.39 -18.46
C ASN A 230 83.57 -7.55 -19.21
N VAL A 231 82.51 -6.90 -18.73
CA VAL A 231 81.32 -6.59 -19.54
C VAL A 231 80.91 -5.14 -19.27
N ARG A 232 81.09 -4.27 -20.26
CA ARG A 232 80.51 -2.91 -20.28
C ARG A 232 78.97 -3.03 -20.28
N PRO A 233 78.23 -2.46 -19.32
CA PRO A 233 76.81 -2.28 -19.47
C PRO A 233 76.56 -1.02 -20.31
N THR A 234 76.02 -1.19 -21.51
CA THR A 234 75.40 -0.11 -22.26
C THR A 234 74.17 0.37 -21.49
N LEU A 235 74.19 1.62 -21.02
CA LEU A 235 73.04 2.31 -20.48
C LEU A 235 71.94 2.36 -21.56
N LYS A 236 70.98 1.45 -21.47
CA LYS A 236 69.69 1.58 -22.16
C LYS A 236 68.97 2.78 -21.57
N LYS A 237 68.99 3.89 -22.30
CA LYS A 237 68.15 5.08 -22.09
C LYS A 237 66.69 4.61 -22.10
N ARG A 238 66.13 4.38 -20.91
CA ARG A 238 64.73 4.02 -20.73
C ARG A 238 63.94 5.28 -21.02
N ASN A 239 63.31 5.35 -22.19
CA ASN A 239 62.35 6.40 -22.52
C ASN A 239 61.30 6.41 -21.40
N SER A 240 61.40 7.40 -20.50
CA SER A 240 60.39 7.66 -19.49
C SER A 240 59.13 8.06 -20.24
N LEU A 241 58.17 7.14 -20.23
CA LEU A 241 56.82 7.34 -20.73
C LEU A 241 56.32 8.69 -20.19
N GLY A 242 56.16 9.67 -21.08
CA GLY A 242 55.64 10.98 -20.71
C GLY A 242 54.28 10.78 -20.05
N LYS A 243 54.22 10.91 -18.72
CA LYS A 243 52.95 10.98 -18.00
C LYS A 243 52.20 12.16 -18.64
N SER A 244 51.05 11.89 -19.25
CA SER A 244 50.31 12.91 -19.99
C SER A 244 49.97 14.07 -19.05
N LYS A 245 49.87 15.30 -19.58
CA LYS A 245 49.48 16.53 -18.83
C LYS A 245 48.25 16.33 -17.92
N LEU A 246 47.39 15.36 -18.26
CA LEU A 246 46.23 14.94 -17.47
C LEU A 246 46.61 14.35 -16.10
N VAL A 247 47.66 13.52 -16.03
CA VAL A 247 48.10 12.86 -14.78
C VAL A 247 48.61 13.88 -13.77
N LEU A 248 49.31 14.91 -14.26
CA LEU A 248 49.81 16.03 -13.47
C LEU A 248 48.68 16.88 -12.87
N LEU A 249 47.67 17.19 -13.69
CA LEU A 249 46.48 17.92 -13.25
C LEU A 249 45.71 17.13 -12.17
N CYS A 250 45.64 15.80 -12.30
CA CYS A 250 44.97 14.94 -11.33
C CYS A 250 45.67 14.94 -9.96
N LEU A 251 47.01 14.93 -9.91
CA LEU A 251 47.76 14.95 -8.65
C LEU A 251 47.57 16.27 -7.87
N ASP A 252 47.33 17.38 -8.57
CA ASP A 252 47.06 18.67 -7.93
C ASP A 252 45.67 18.76 -7.28
N ILE A 253 44.75 17.89 -7.67
CA ILE A 253 43.36 17.87 -7.18
C ILE A 253 43.18 16.94 -5.97
N VAL A 254 44.12 16.02 -5.75
CA VAL A 254 44.01 15.01 -4.70
C VAL A 254 44.33 15.59 -3.31
N SER A 255 43.47 15.27 -2.34
CA SER A 255 43.64 15.65 -0.93
C SER A 255 45.01 15.21 -0.39
N PRO A 256 45.73 16.06 0.37
CA PRO A 256 47.05 15.70 0.90
C PRO A 256 47.04 14.49 1.83
N ARG A 257 45.89 14.15 2.41
CA ARG A 257 45.73 12.92 3.22
C ARG A 257 45.80 11.65 2.36
N VAL A 258 45.23 11.71 1.15
CA VAL A 258 45.28 10.62 0.18
C VAL A 258 46.69 10.51 -0.40
N ALA A 259 47.31 11.64 -0.72
CA ALA A 259 48.69 11.68 -1.20
C ALA A 259 49.68 11.09 -0.20
N ALA A 260 49.47 11.30 1.11
CA ALA A 260 50.33 10.76 2.16
C ALA A 260 50.21 9.23 2.35
N ARG A 261 49.03 8.65 2.11
CA ARG A 261 48.77 7.20 2.27
C ARG A 261 47.80 6.70 1.20
N PRO A 262 48.21 6.63 -0.07
CA PRO A 262 47.29 6.36 -1.18
C PRO A 262 46.71 4.95 -1.10
N LYS A 263 47.53 3.93 -0.80
CA LYS A 263 47.07 2.54 -0.68
C LYS A 263 46.03 2.37 0.43
N MET A 264 46.30 2.89 1.63
CA MET A 264 45.39 2.80 2.78
C MET A 264 44.08 3.54 2.53
N THR A 265 44.16 4.74 1.94
CA THR A 265 42.96 5.53 1.62
C THR A 265 42.11 4.84 0.56
N THR A 266 42.72 4.28 -0.50
CA THR A 266 42.02 3.50 -1.52
C THR A 266 41.34 2.28 -0.91
N VAL A 267 42.00 1.54 -0.02
CA VAL A 267 41.39 0.39 0.68
C VAL A 267 40.19 0.82 1.52
N ILE A 268 40.29 1.90 2.29
CA ILE A 268 39.17 2.42 3.09
C ILE A 268 38.01 2.85 2.20
N VAL A 269 38.28 3.59 1.12
CA VAL A 269 37.24 4.03 0.18
C VAL A 269 36.55 2.81 -0.43
N ILE A 270 37.29 1.84 -0.95
CA ILE A 270 36.73 0.61 -1.52
C ILE A 270 35.88 -0.13 -0.48
N ALA A 271 36.37 -0.26 0.76
CA ALA A 271 35.63 -0.91 1.84
C ALA A 271 34.32 -0.18 2.17
N CYS A 272 34.35 1.14 2.33
CA CYS A 272 33.15 1.94 2.56
C CYS A 272 32.14 1.80 1.42
N VAL A 273 32.60 1.81 0.17
CA VAL A 273 31.75 1.67 -1.01
C VAL A 273 31.12 0.28 -1.06
N ALA A 274 31.89 -0.77 -0.80
CA ALA A 274 31.38 -2.13 -0.72
C ALA A 274 30.33 -2.26 0.41
N ILE A 275 30.56 -1.64 1.57
CA ILE A 275 29.62 -1.62 2.68
C ILE A 275 28.34 -0.88 2.30
N PHE A 276 28.42 0.31 1.70
CA PHE A 276 27.24 1.07 1.29
C PHE A 276 26.45 0.34 0.20
N PHE A 277 27.15 -0.22 -0.79
CA PHE A 277 26.52 -1.05 -1.82
C PHE A 277 25.78 -2.23 -1.19
N LEU A 278 26.45 -2.97 -0.30
CA LEU A 278 25.84 -4.09 0.40
C LEU A 278 24.60 -3.64 1.20
N ILE A 279 24.69 -2.55 1.98
CA ILE A 279 23.56 -2.04 2.75
C ILE A 279 22.40 -1.62 1.84
N SER A 280 22.67 -0.82 0.79
CA SER A 280 21.62 -0.37 -0.12
C SER A 280 20.96 -1.53 -0.86
N THR A 281 21.74 -2.50 -1.34
CA THR A 281 21.21 -3.70 -1.98
C THR A 281 20.39 -4.54 -1.01
N LEU A 282 20.86 -4.73 0.23
CA LEU A 282 20.11 -5.46 1.26
C LEU A 282 18.80 -4.74 1.59
N VAL A 283 18.82 -3.42 1.83
CA VAL A 283 17.60 -2.65 2.12
C VAL A 283 16.60 -2.75 0.96
N SER A 284 17.03 -2.54 -0.28
CA SER A 284 16.15 -2.69 -1.44
C SER A 284 15.61 -4.11 -1.58
N TYR A 285 16.43 -5.14 -1.31
CA TYR A 285 15.99 -6.53 -1.31
C TYR A 285 14.95 -6.80 -0.21
N PHE A 286 15.20 -6.34 1.02
CA PHE A 286 14.30 -6.54 2.16
C PHE A 286 13.00 -5.75 2.02
N CYS A 287 13.00 -4.61 1.32
CA CYS A 287 11.80 -3.81 1.07
C CYS A 287 11.03 -4.24 -0.18
N TYR A 288 11.60 -5.07 -1.05
CA TYR A 288 10.96 -5.46 -2.32
C TYR A 288 9.55 -6.05 -2.12
N HIS A 289 8.61 -5.60 -2.95
CA HIS A 289 7.18 -5.95 -2.85
C HIS A 289 6.63 -5.69 -1.44
N ILE A 290 6.88 -4.50 -0.89
CA ILE A 290 6.28 -4.12 0.39
C ILE A 290 4.76 -4.02 0.25
N CYS A 291 4.06 -4.63 1.20
CA CYS A 291 2.66 -4.40 1.47
C CYS A 291 2.57 -3.47 2.68
N ILE A 292 1.74 -2.44 2.57
CA ILE A 292 1.35 -1.58 3.70
C ILE A 292 -0.17 -1.56 3.73
N ALA A 293 -0.75 -2.41 4.57
CA ALA A 293 -2.17 -2.43 4.80
C ALA A 293 -2.53 -1.54 5.99
N TYR A 294 -3.74 -1.00 5.97
CA TYR A 294 -4.29 -0.19 7.05
C TYR A 294 -5.48 -0.93 7.65
N ASP A 295 -5.73 -0.73 8.94
CA ASP A 295 -6.86 -1.32 9.66
C ASP A 295 -6.96 -2.88 9.66
N PRO A 296 -6.15 -3.57 10.51
CA PRO A 296 -5.01 -3.07 11.27
C PRO A 296 -3.80 -2.74 10.38
N VAL A 297 -2.94 -1.86 10.91
CA VAL A 297 -1.68 -1.52 10.23
C VAL A 297 -0.79 -2.75 10.19
N GLU A 298 -0.45 -3.18 8.99
CA GLU A 298 0.43 -4.31 8.75
C GLU A 298 1.44 -3.94 7.69
N VAL A 299 2.71 -4.27 7.95
CA VAL A 299 3.79 -4.09 6.98
C VAL A 299 4.44 -5.44 6.75
N SER A 300 4.42 -5.90 5.51
CA SER A 300 5.11 -7.12 5.11
C SER A 300 5.88 -6.89 3.81
N THR A 301 6.93 -7.66 3.59
CA THR A 301 7.74 -7.61 2.37
C THR A 301 7.84 -9.02 1.79
N LEU A 302 8.35 -9.15 0.57
CA LEU A 302 8.58 -10.48 0.00
C LEU A 302 9.39 -11.36 0.96
N PHE A 303 10.45 -10.81 1.56
CA PHE A 303 11.29 -11.53 2.50
C PHE A 303 10.52 -11.95 3.76
N SER A 304 9.76 -11.05 4.38
CA SER A 304 9.02 -11.42 5.60
C SER A 304 7.96 -12.47 5.31
N ARG A 305 7.31 -12.40 4.15
CA ARG A 305 6.29 -13.37 3.73
C ARG A 305 6.90 -14.74 3.41
N THR A 306 7.99 -14.78 2.67
CA THR A 306 8.58 -16.05 2.20
C THR A 306 9.52 -16.72 3.20
N VAL A 307 10.22 -15.95 4.03
CA VAL A 307 11.28 -16.46 4.92
C VAL A 307 10.89 -16.44 6.39
N LEU A 308 10.24 -15.37 6.86
CA LEU A 308 9.98 -15.18 8.29
C LEU A 308 8.62 -15.72 8.75
N SER A 309 7.62 -15.72 7.86
CA SER A 309 6.26 -16.15 8.17
C SER A 309 6.00 -17.52 7.57
N LYS A 310 5.28 -18.36 8.32
CA LYS A 310 4.64 -19.54 7.73
C LYS A 310 3.62 -19.09 6.69
N ARG A 311 3.41 -19.92 5.66
CA ARG A 311 2.30 -19.72 4.74
C ARG A 311 1.00 -19.98 5.49
N THR A 312 0.01 -19.14 5.25
CA THR A 312 -1.36 -19.36 5.73
C THR A 312 -2.06 -20.42 4.88
N CYS A 313 -1.73 -20.46 3.59
CA CYS A 313 -2.08 -21.57 2.71
C CYS A 313 -0.85 -22.44 2.40
N GLU A 314 -0.86 -23.68 2.89
CA GLU A 314 0.17 -24.66 2.58
C GLU A 314 0.09 -25.09 1.11
N TYR A 315 1.22 -25.60 0.62
CA TYR A 315 1.33 -26.06 -0.76
C TYR A 315 0.62 -27.42 -0.94
N ASP A 316 -0.04 -27.59 -2.08
CA ASP A 316 -0.90 -28.73 -2.42
C ASP A 316 -2.11 -28.90 -1.48
N GLU A 317 -2.66 -27.77 -1.00
CA GLU A 317 -3.87 -27.74 -0.19
C GLU A 317 -4.94 -26.78 -0.76
N ILE A 318 -6.18 -27.02 -0.34
CA ILE A 318 -7.28 -26.06 -0.50
C ILE A 318 -7.21 -25.06 0.65
N CYS A 319 -6.80 -23.83 0.36
CA CYS A 319 -6.53 -22.79 1.34
C CYS A 319 -7.80 -22.40 2.12
N TYR A 320 -8.84 -22.02 1.38
CA TYR A 320 -10.06 -21.43 1.91
C TYR A 320 -11.23 -21.95 1.12
N THR A 321 -12.36 -22.16 1.78
CA THR A 321 -13.66 -22.43 1.15
C THR A 321 -14.68 -21.49 1.78
N TYR A 322 -15.38 -20.73 0.95
CA TYR A 322 -16.37 -19.74 1.38
C TYR A 322 -17.52 -19.68 0.38
N LEU A 323 -18.62 -19.07 0.80
CA LEU A 323 -19.88 -19.09 0.04
C LEU A 323 -20.27 -17.67 -0.34
N THR A 324 -20.76 -17.47 -1.56
CA THR A 324 -21.39 -16.21 -1.98
C THR A 324 -22.87 -16.45 -2.28
N VAL A 325 -23.70 -15.46 -1.97
CA VAL A 325 -25.14 -15.54 -2.20
C VAL A 325 -25.39 -15.36 -3.71
N PRO A 326 -26.09 -16.30 -4.38
CA PRO A 326 -26.47 -16.15 -5.78
C PRO A 326 -27.74 -15.30 -5.94
N GLU A 327 -28.23 -15.15 -7.17
CA GLU A 327 -29.48 -14.43 -7.45
C GLU A 327 -30.68 -15.03 -6.70
N LYS A 328 -30.75 -16.37 -6.57
CA LYS A 328 -31.82 -17.08 -5.84
C LYS A 328 -31.28 -18.05 -4.79
N MET A 329 -31.03 -17.55 -3.59
CA MET A 329 -30.52 -18.37 -2.46
C MET A 329 -31.45 -19.51 -2.01
N SER A 330 -32.71 -19.53 -2.47
CA SER A 330 -33.64 -20.63 -2.19
C SER A 330 -33.30 -21.90 -2.95
N SER A 331 -32.66 -21.79 -4.11
CA SER A 331 -32.40 -22.93 -5.01
C SER A 331 -30.96 -23.02 -5.49
N GLU A 332 -30.11 -22.07 -5.09
CA GLU A 332 -28.76 -21.92 -5.58
C GLU A 332 -27.79 -21.58 -4.44
N MET A 333 -26.51 -21.92 -4.64
CA MET A 333 -25.40 -21.47 -3.79
C MET A 333 -24.10 -21.43 -4.60
N ILE A 334 -23.28 -20.39 -4.44
CA ILE A 334 -21.96 -20.32 -5.08
C ILE A 334 -20.89 -20.71 -4.06
N VAL A 335 -20.13 -21.74 -4.39
CA VAL A 335 -19.02 -22.25 -3.58
C VAL A 335 -17.72 -21.76 -4.17
N ASN A 336 -16.96 -21.01 -3.39
CA ASN A 336 -15.67 -20.46 -3.79
C ASN A 336 -14.56 -21.13 -3.00
N PHE A 337 -13.44 -21.41 -3.65
CA PHE A 337 -12.27 -21.95 -2.97
C PHE A 337 -10.98 -21.57 -3.65
N GLN A 338 -9.90 -21.57 -2.87
CA GLN A 338 -8.56 -21.26 -3.35
C GLN A 338 -7.65 -22.48 -3.25
N VAL A 339 -6.80 -22.68 -4.23
CA VAL A 339 -5.85 -23.80 -4.28
C VAL A 339 -4.44 -23.25 -4.47
N SER A 340 -3.49 -23.75 -3.69
CA SER A 340 -2.06 -23.42 -3.83
C SER A 340 -1.33 -24.63 -4.39
N THR A 341 -0.99 -24.63 -5.68
CA THR A 341 -0.28 -25.77 -6.32
C THR A 341 0.37 -25.34 -7.63
N SER A 342 1.47 -26.00 -8.03
CA SER A 342 2.01 -25.88 -9.41
C SER A 342 1.35 -26.85 -10.39
N HIS A 343 0.66 -27.87 -9.89
CA HIS A 343 0.07 -28.93 -10.68
C HIS A 343 -1.45 -28.90 -10.51
N PHE A 344 -2.12 -28.12 -11.37
CA PHE A 344 -3.56 -28.00 -11.36
C PHE A 344 -4.16 -28.65 -12.61
N TYR A 345 -4.96 -29.70 -12.43
CA TYR A 345 -5.79 -30.26 -13.51
C TYR A 345 -7.20 -29.68 -13.44
N LYS A 346 -8.01 -30.01 -12.42
CA LYS A 346 -9.40 -29.54 -12.31
C LYS A 346 -9.80 -29.28 -10.86
N GLY A 347 -10.72 -28.34 -10.65
CA GLY A 347 -11.43 -28.12 -9.40
C GLY A 347 -12.86 -28.66 -9.49
N PHE A 348 -13.41 -29.08 -8.35
CA PHE A 348 -14.78 -29.58 -8.25
C PHE A 348 -15.31 -29.42 -6.82
N VAL A 349 -16.62 -29.61 -6.67
CA VAL A 349 -17.33 -29.50 -5.40
C VAL A 349 -18.27 -30.68 -5.25
N GLU A 350 -18.25 -31.29 -4.07
CA GLU A 350 -19.14 -32.37 -3.68
C GLU A 350 -20.20 -31.85 -2.71
N LEU A 351 -21.47 -32.22 -2.95
CA LEU A 351 -22.63 -31.72 -2.22
C LEU A 351 -23.45 -32.89 -1.67
N GLY A 352 -23.89 -32.79 -0.42
CA GLY A 352 -24.84 -33.70 0.20
C GLY A 352 -25.93 -32.93 0.96
N LYS A 353 -27.18 -33.39 0.85
CA LYS A 353 -28.29 -32.89 1.68
C LYS A 353 -28.33 -33.67 2.99
N PHE A 354 -28.72 -33.03 4.09
CA PHE A 354 -28.95 -33.75 5.36
C PHE A 354 -30.15 -33.17 6.11
N ASP A 355 -30.78 -34.02 6.93
CA ASP A 355 -31.80 -33.58 7.89
C ASP A 355 -31.12 -33.04 9.15
N PRO A 356 -31.30 -31.76 9.51
CA PRO A 356 -30.69 -31.19 10.70
C PRO A 356 -31.28 -31.70 12.03
N GLU A 357 -32.43 -32.37 12.02
CA GLU A 357 -32.98 -33.02 13.22
C GLU A 357 -32.30 -34.36 13.53
N GLU A 358 -31.57 -34.93 12.56
CA GLU A 358 -30.83 -36.18 12.70
C GLU A 358 -29.35 -35.95 13.05
N GLU A 359 -28.73 -36.92 13.74
CA GLU A 359 -27.32 -36.84 14.12
C GLU A 359 -26.40 -37.07 12.90
N LEU A 360 -25.69 -36.02 12.47
CA LEU A 360 -24.80 -36.09 11.32
C LEU A 360 -23.43 -36.70 11.69
N ASN A 361 -23.22 -37.98 11.41
CA ASN A 361 -21.94 -38.66 11.63
C ASN A 361 -20.95 -38.41 10.48
N ILE A 362 -20.16 -37.34 10.60
CA ILE A 362 -19.14 -36.95 9.60
C ILE A 362 -17.97 -37.97 9.55
N ALA A 363 -17.73 -38.72 10.63
CA ALA A 363 -16.56 -39.59 10.76
C ALA A 363 -16.70 -40.96 10.05
N SER A 364 -17.92 -41.44 9.80
CA SER A 364 -18.14 -42.81 9.30
C SER A 364 -18.32 -42.93 7.79
N SER A 365 -18.84 -41.91 7.11
CA SER A 365 -18.89 -41.76 5.64
C SER A 365 -19.91 -40.68 5.30
N VAL A 366 -19.47 -39.46 5.01
CA VAL A 366 -20.35 -38.49 4.36
C VAL A 366 -20.60 -38.98 2.93
N THR A 367 -21.85 -39.33 2.60
CA THR A 367 -22.25 -39.57 1.21
C THR A 367 -22.50 -38.22 0.56
N PHE A 368 -21.82 -37.96 -0.54
CA PHE A 368 -22.10 -36.82 -1.40
C PHE A 368 -22.95 -37.28 -2.57
N ASP A 369 -24.10 -36.65 -2.77
CA ASP A 369 -25.11 -37.05 -3.74
C ASP A 369 -24.78 -36.52 -5.14
N LYS A 370 -24.08 -35.39 -5.20
CA LYS A 370 -23.76 -34.67 -6.43
C LYS A 370 -22.32 -34.20 -6.44
N ASN A 371 -21.69 -34.24 -7.62
CA ASN A 371 -20.41 -33.60 -7.90
C ASN A 371 -20.62 -32.54 -8.99
N LYS A 372 -20.12 -31.32 -8.74
CA LYS A 372 -20.16 -30.20 -9.67
C LYS A 372 -18.74 -29.78 -10.01
N GLN A 373 -18.44 -29.73 -11.30
CA GLN A 373 -17.18 -29.16 -11.77
C GLN A 373 -17.10 -27.65 -11.48
N ALA A 374 -15.96 -27.20 -10.98
CA ALA A 374 -15.69 -25.79 -10.73
C ALA A 374 -14.97 -25.15 -11.93
N SER A 375 -15.18 -23.85 -12.10
CA SER A 375 -14.40 -23.00 -12.98
C SER A 375 -13.27 -22.35 -12.17
N CYS A 376 -12.05 -22.44 -12.69
CA CYS A 376 -10.86 -22.01 -11.97
C CYS A 376 -9.92 -21.20 -12.87
N PHE A 377 -9.24 -20.21 -12.32
CA PHE A 377 -8.24 -19.41 -13.02
C PHE A 377 -7.02 -19.15 -12.13
N LEU A 378 -5.85 -18.97 -12.76
CA LEU A 378 -4.61 -18.66 -12.05
C LEU A 378 -4.61 -17.17 -11.63
N MET A 379 -4.29 -16.91 -10.37
CA MET A 379 -4.12 -15.58 -9.81
C MET A 379 -2.73 -15.03 -10.14
N GLU A 380 -2.51 -14.61 -11.39
CA GLU A 380 -1.20 -14.14 -11.87
C GLU A 380 -0.66 -12.89 -11.13
N ASN A 381 -1.54 -12.17 -10.45
CA ASN A 381 -1.19 -11.04 -9.61
C ASN A 381 -0.56 -11.45 -8.26
N ILE A 382 -0.67 -12.72 -7.86
CA ILE A 382 0.09 -13.27 -6.72
C ILE A 382 1.41 -13.80 -7.23
N PHE A 383 2.47 -12.99 -7.13
CA PHE A 383 3.78 -13.30 -7.71
C PHE A 383 4.60 -14.33 -6.91
N GLU A 384 4.21 -14.58 -5.66
CA GLU A 384 5.01 -15.35 -4.70
C GLU A 384 4.67 -16.85 -4.70
N GLU A 385 3.50 -17.20 -5.25
CA GLU A 385 2.99 -18.57 -5.26
C GLU A 385 1.97 -18.79 -6.36
N SER A 386 1.90 -20.03 -6.85
CA SER A 386 0.90 -20.46 -7.83
C SER A 386 -0.44 -20.69 -7.13
N ARG A 387 -1.30 -19.67 -7.17
CA ARG A 387 -2.63 -19.72 -6.56
C ARG A 387 -3.73 -19.74 -7.62
N TYR A 388 -4.66 -20.67 -7.49
CA TYR A 388 -5.87 -20.71 -8.29
C TYR A 388 -7.06 -20.24 -7.46
N GLN A 389 -7.92 -19.42 -8.06
CA GLN A 389 -9.25 -19.13 -7.53
C GLN A 389 -10.25 -19.98 -8.32
N CYS A 390 -11.11 -20.69 -7.60
CA CYS A 390 -12.14 -21.55 -8.14
C CYS A 390 -13.53 -21.15 -7.64
N TYR A 391 -14.54 -21.40 -8.45
CA TYR A 391 -15.94 -21.21 -8.09
C TYR A 391 -16.84 -22.25 -8.78
N ALA A 392 -17.89 -22.69 -8.08
CA ALA A 392 -18.90 -23.60 -8.59
C ALA A 392 -20.30 -23.14 -8.17
N GLU A 393 -21.20 -23.00 -9.14
CA GLU A 393 -22.62 -22.73 -8.89
C GLU A 393 -23.36 -24.05 -8.66
N LEU A 394 -23.86 -24.22 -7.44
CA LEU A 394 -24.80 -25.28 -7.10
C LEU A 394 -26.20 -24.78 -7.45
N THR A 395 -26.92 -25.54 -8.26
CA THR A 395 -28.27 -25.24 -8.74
C THR A 395 -29.21 -26.38 -8.38
N GLU A 396 -30.53 -26.17 -8.53
CA GLU A 396 -31.55 -27.18 -8.21
C GLU A 396 -31.44 -27.68 -6.77
N LEU A 397 -31.13 -26.77 -5.85
CA LEU A 397 -31.21 -27.03 -4.43
C LEU A 397 -32.67 -26.94 -4.00
N GLU A 398 -33.03 -27.75 -3.03
CA GLU A 398 -34.32 -27.63 -2.35
C GLU A 398 -34.26 -26.43 -1.41
N SER A 399 -35.34 -25.67 -1.36
CA SER A 399 -35.50 -24.53 -0.46
C SER A 399 -35.64 -24.97 0.99
N GLY A 400 -35.36 -24.03 1.92
CA GLY A 400 -35.44 -24.26 3.36
C GLY A 400 -34.58 -25.41 3.90
N SER A 401 -33.62 -25.89 3.13
CA SER A 401 -32.91 -27.17 3.36
C SER A 401 -31.48 -26.96 3.85
N SER A 402 -30.94 -27.97 4.53
CA SER A 402 -29.56 -27.98 5.03
C SER A 402 -28.65 -28.83 4.16
N TYR A 403 -27.46 -28.31 3.87
CA TYR A 403 -26.48 -28.93 3.00
C TYR A 403 -25.09 -28.95 3.62
N ILE A 404 -24.32 -29.97 3.27
CA ILE A 404 -22.89 -30.05 3.48
C ILE A 404 -22.17 -30.04 2.14
N VAL A 405 -21.04 -29.36 2.09
CA VAL A 405 -20.26 -29.19 0.87
C VAL A 405 -18.77 -29.32 1.16
N ARG A 406 -18.04 -29.90 0.20
CA ARG A 406 -16.58 -30.02 0.26
C ARG A 406 -15.99 -29.68 -1.10
N ALA A 407 -15.04 -28.75 -1.10
CA ALA A 407 -14.24 -28.46 -2.29
C ALA A 407 -13.17 -29.53 -2.49
N GLY A 408 -12.84 -29.81 -3.75
CA GLY A 408 -11.80 -30.74 -4.15
C GLY A 408 -11.05 -30.23 -5.38
N TYR A 409 -9.79 -30.64 -5.54
CA TYR A 409 -9.09 -30.49 -6.81
C TYR A 409 -8.25 -31.74 -7.11
N SER A 410 -7.94 -31.92 -8.39
CA SER A 410 -7.07 -32.99 -8.87
C SER A 410 -5.84 -32.40 -9.56
N GLN A 411 -4.68 -32.97 -9.27
CA GLN A 411 -3.42 -32.62 -9.91
C GLN A 411 -3.24 -33.24 -11.30
N PHE A 412 -3.87 -34.40 -11.54
CA PHE A 412 -3.65 -35.23 -12.74
C PHE A 412 -4.96 -35.66 -13.41
N GLN A 413 -4.89 -36.04 -14.69
CA GLN A 413 -6.09 -36.35 -15.47
C GLN A 413 -6.77 -37.67 -15.09
N ASN A 414 -5.98 -38.71 -14.85
CA ASN A 414 -6.45 -40.11 -14.78
C ASN A 414 -6.00 -40.80 -13.47
N ASP A 415 -5.74 -40.02 -12.42
CA ASP A 415 -5.18 -40.55 -11.17
C ASP A 415 -5.91 -39.97 -9.95
N ASP A 416 -6.63 -40.84 -9.24
CA ASP A 416 -7.32 -40.50 -8.00
C ASP A 416 -6.35 -40.30 -6.83
N SER A 417 -5.09 -40.74 -6.95
CA SER A 417 -4.06 -40.54 -5.91
C SER A 417 -3.59 -39.08 -5.79
N GLY A 418 -3.88 -38.23 -6.78
CA GLY A 418 -3.58 -36.80 -6.79
C GLY A 418 -4.80 -35.91 -6.50
N VAL A 419 -5.81 -36.42 -5.78
CA VAL A 419 -7.01 -35.67 -5.40
C VAL A 419 -6.88 -35.16 -3.97
N HIS A 420 -7.07 -33.86 -3.81
CA HIS A 420 -6.98 -33.16 -2.52
C HIS A 420 -8.35 -32.56 -2.18
N TYR A 421 -8.73 -32.66 -0.90
CA TYR A 421 -10.01 -32.18 -0.41
C TYR A 421 -9.82 -31.10 0.66
N GLY A 422 -10.71 -30.12 0.65
CA GLY A 422 -10.80 -29.08 1.66
C GLY A 422 -11.66 -29.49 2.85
N SER A 423 -11.85 -28.54 3.77
CA SER A 423 -12.75 -28.70 4.91
C SER A 423 -14.22 -28.77 4.47
N ILE A 424 -15.04 -29.49 5.25
CA ILE A 424 -16.49 -29.53 5.05
C ILE A 424 -17.11 -28.24 5.56
N VAL A 425 -17.96 -27.62 4.75
CA VAL A 425 -18.74 -26.43 5.09
C VAL A 425 -20.22 -26.80 5.10
N LYS A 426 -20.99 -26.28 6.07
CA LYS A 426 -22.45 -26.41 6.12
C LYS A 426 -23.11 -25.10 5.72
N PHE A 427 -24.19 -25.16 4.94
CA PHE A 427 -25.02 -24.01 4.63
C PHE A 427 -26.50 -24.38 4.58
N ARG A 428 -27.35 -23.37 4.47
CA ARG A 428 -28.80 -23.53 4.33
C ARG A 428 -29.35 -22.65 3.22
N THR A 429 -30.32 -23.15 2.48
CA THR A 429 -31.07 -22.38 1.48
C THR A 429 -32.21 -21.62 2.16
N THR A 430 -32.59 -20.48 1.58
CA THR A 430 -33.77 -19.73 2.06
C THR A 430 -35.06 -20.44 1.64
N PRO A 431 -36.21 -20.15 2.27
CA PRO A 431 -37.52 -20.54 1.75
C PRO A 431 -37.74 -19.99 0.33
N SER A 432 -38.45 -20.74 -0.50
CA SER A 432 -38.82 -20.32 -1.86
C SER A 432 -40.06 -19.41 -1.85
N GLU A 433 -40.46 -18.93 -3.03
CA GLU A 433 -41.75 -18.24 -3.21
C GLU A 433 -42.94 -19.23 -3.19
N GLU A 434 -42.67 -20.50 -3.43
CA GLU A 434 -43.67 -21.57 -3.65
C GLU A 434 -43.90 -22.44 -2.40
N ASP A 435 -43.05 -22.30 -1.37
CA ASP A 435 -43.14 -23.07 -0.13
C ASP A 435 -44.31 -22.58 0.74
N ASP A 436 -44.94 -23.50 1.49
CA ASP A 436 -45.95 -23.18 2.51
C ASP A 436 -45.38 -22.23 3.60
N ASP A 437 -44.06 -22.21 3.74
CA ASP A 437 -43.27 -21.34 4.63
C ASP A 437 -42.83 -20.02 3.97
N ALA A 438 -43.45 -19.58 2.87
CA ALA A 438 -43.16 -18.27 2.24
C ALA A 438 -43.40 -17.04 3.17
N LEU A 439 -43.98 -17.27 4.37
CA LEU A 439 -44.15 -16.30 5.44
C LEU A 439 -42.99 -16.31 6.47
N GLU A 440 -42.04 -17.24 6.35
CA GLU A 440 -40.91 -17.36 7.27
C GLU A 440 -40.02 -16.12 7.19
N ASN A 441 -39.44 -15.76 8.33
CA ASN A 441 -38.54 -14.63 8.44
C ASN A 441 -37.17 -14.96 7.86
N ILE A 442 -36.70 -14.13 6.93
CA ILE A 442 -35.33 -14.19 6.41
C ILE A 442 -34.52 -13.13 7.15
N ALA A 443 -33.67 -13.57 8.07
CA ALA A 443 -32.74 -12.71 8.77
C ALA A 443 -31.36 -12.70 8.12
N PHE A 444 -30.64 -11.58 8.23
CA PHE A 444 -29.25 -11.45 7.78
C PHE A 444 -28.52 -10.36 8.57
N ILE A 445 -27.19 -10.35 8.46
CA ILE A 445 -26.34 -9.31 9.04
C ILE A 445 -25.95 -8.31 7.94
N ASN A 446 -25.98 -7.02 8.24
CA ASN A 446 -25.50 -5.98 7.33
C ASN A 446 -24.49 -5.06 8.03
N GLY A 447 -23.34 -4.86 7.39
CA GLY A 447 -22.33 -3.88 7.77
C GLY A 447 -21.41 -3.58 6.58
N GLY A 448 -20.35 -2.85 6.83
CA GLY A 448 -19.29 -2.53 5.87
C GLY A 448 -18.07 -2.05 6.63
N ASP A 449 -16.96 -1.85 5.92
CA ASP A 449 -15.72 -1.39 6.53
C ASP A 449 -15.21 -2.41 7.57
N LEU A 450 -15.07 -3.65 7.11
CA LEU A 450 -14.79 -4.80 7.96
C LEU A 450 -13.30 -4.93 8.20
N ALA A 451 -12.87 -4.57 9.41
CA ALA A 451 -11.50 -4.80 9.86
C ALA A 451 -11.47 -5.87 10.95
N TRP A 452 -10.78 -6.98 10.74
CA TRP A 452 -10.65 -8.03 11.75
C TRP A 452 -9.86 -7.57 12.98
N ARG A 453 -10.60 -7.21 14.03
CA ARG A 453 -10.11 -6.70 15.32
C ARG A 453 -11.04 -7.18 16.44
N ASN A 454 -10.71 -6.83 17.69
CA ASN A 454 -11.53 -7.18 18.86
C ASN A 454 -13.04 -6.87 18.69
N PRO A 455 -13.47 -5.69 18.17
CA PRO A 455 -14.88 -5.43 17.95
C PRO A 455 -15.55 -6.43 16.99
N THR A 456 -14.93 -6.68 15.85
CA THR A 456 -15.43 -7.58 14.79
C THR A 456 -15.49 -9.02 15.25
N ILE A 457 -14.46 -9.48 15.95
CA ILE A 457 -14.42 -10.84 16.52
C ILE A 457 -15.53 -11.01 17.57
N ALA A 458 -15.72 -10.02 18.45
CA ALA A 458 -16.78 -10.06 19.45
C ALA A 458 -18.17 -10.05 18.82
N LEU A 459 -18.39 -9.23 17.79
CA LEU A 459 -19.64 -9.19 17.02
C LEU A 459 -19.87 -10.53 16.31
N GLY A 460 -18.87 -11.11 15.64
CA GLY A 460 -18.96 -12.41 14.99
C GLY A 460 -19.35 -13.54 15.95
N LYS A 461 -18.70 -13.59 17.12
CA LYS A 461 -19.07 -14.56 18.19
C LYS A 461 -20.50 -14.38 18.68
N TYR A 462 -20.97 -13.14 18.82
CA TYR A 462 -22.36 -12.87 19.20
C TYR A 462 -23.34 -13.30 18.10
N ILE A 463 -23.04 -12.98 16.83
CA ILE A 463 -23.81 -13.38 15.64
C ILE A 463 -23.98 -14.90 15.60
N ASN A 464 -22.91 -15.64 15.86
CA ASN A 464 -22.93 -17.11 15.90
C ASN A 464 -23.97 -17.67 16.87
N MET A 465 -24.21 -17.00 18.00
CA MET A 465 -25.12 -17.46 19.05
C MET A 465 -26.58 -17.00 18.87
N ILE A 466 -26.88 -16.15 17.88
CA ILE A 466 -28.26 -15.66 17.64
C ILE A 466 -29.18 -16.84 17.34
N GLY A 467 -28.78 -17.72 16.40
CA GLY A 467 -29.60 -18.86 16.01
C GLY A 467 -29.78 -19.92 17.10
N TYR A 468 -28.82 -20.03 18.02
CA TYR A 468 -28.91 -20.92 19.18
C TYR A 468 -29.99 -20.42 20.14
N SER A 469 -30.09 -19.10 20.30
CA SER A 469 -31.11 -18.48 21.16
C SER A 469 -32.49 -18.50 20.52
N GLN A 470 -32.57 -18.27 19.19
CA GLN A 470 -33.83 -18.24 18.46
C GLN A 470 -33.61 -18.53 16.96
N LYS A 471 -33.99 -19.73 16.51
CA LYS A 471 -33.87 -20.18 15.11
C LYS A 471 -34.49 -19.20 14.10
N SER A 472 -35.67 -18.65 14.39
CA SER A 472 -36.43 -17.79 13.45
C SER A 472 -35.78 -16.45 13.14
N ILE A 473 -34.74 -16.06 13.87
CA ILE A 473 -33.96 -14.84 13.62
C ILE A 473 -32.47 -15.13 13.36
N ALA A 474 -32.12 -16.42 13.20
CA ALA A 474 -30.79 -16.82 12.80
C ALA A 474 -30.47 -16.22 11.42
N PRO A 475 -29.31 -15.58 11.22
CA PRO A 475 -28.96 -15.03 9.91
C PRO A 475 -28.75 -16.13 8.87
N TYR A 476 -29.22 -15.92 7.65
CA TYR A 476 -28.95 -16.80 6.50
C TYR A 476 -27.60 -16.47 5.86
N PHE A 477 -27.26 -15.18 5.80
CA PHE A 477 -26.06 -14.65 5.16
C PHE A 477 -25.63 -13.34 5.83
N ALA A 478 -24.51 -12.78 5.39
CA ALA A 478 -24.03 -11.47 5.81
C ALA A 478 -23.66 -10.60 4.60
N ILE A 479 -23.90 -9.29 4.72
CA ILE A 479 -23.55 -8.27 3.75
C ILE A 479 -22.36 -7.46 4.27
N VAL A 480 -21.30 -7.36 3.46
CA VAL A 480 -20.17 -6.44 3.65
C VAL A 480 -20.22 -5.38 2.55
N GLY A 481 -20.76 -4.20 2.86
CA GLY A 481 -21.01 -3.13 1.90
C GLY A 481 -19.77 -2.35 1.45
N GLY A 482 -18.70 -3.05 1.08
CA GLY A 482 -17.42 -2.48 0.64
C GLY A 482 -16.41 -2.30 1.76
N ASP A 483 -15.16 -2.07 1.35
CA ASP A 483 -13.97 -2.05 2.20
C ASP A 483 -13.86 -3.34 3.02
N VAL A 484 -13.58 -4.41 2.29
CA VAL A 484 -13.66 -5.78 2.74
C VAL A 484 -12.39 -6.18 3.49
N SER A 485 -11.21 -6.07 2.87
CA SER A 485 -9.95 -6.57 3.45
C SER A 485 -8.89 -5.48 3.73
N TYR A 486 -9.09 -4.29 3.16
CA TYR A 486 -8.13 -3.17 3.21
C TYR A 486 -6.77 -3.48 2.57
N ASP A 487 -6.74 -4.24 1.48
CA ASP A 487 -5.52 -4.49 0.69
C ASP A 487 -5.06 -3.28 -0.15
N ASN A 488 -5.94 -2.28 -0.33
CA ASN A 488 -5.66 -1.00 -1.01
C ASN A 488 -5.31 -1.14 -2.50
N GLY A 489 -5.82 -2.17 -3.17
CA GLY A 489 -5.45 -2.49 -4.55
C GLY A 489 -3.99 -2.95 -4.70
N CYS A 490 -3.33 -3.33 -3.60
CA CYS A 490 -1.92 -3.72 -3.62
C CYS A 490 -1.79 -5.24 -3.77
N ALA A 491 -1.35 -5.71 -4.93
CA ALA A 491 -1.13 -7.14 -5.18
C ALA A 491 -0.14 -7.80 -4.19
N ALA A 492 0.81 -7.04 -3.64
CA ALA A 492 1.72 -7.54 -2.60
C ALA A 492 1.03 -7.79 -1.24
N CYS A 493 -0.17 -7.24 -1.04
CA CYS A 493 -0.99 -7.38 0.16
C CYS A 493 -1.94 -8.59 0.14
N TYR A 494 -1.72 -9.57 -0.75
CA TYR A 494 -2.59 -10.75 -0.86
C TYR A 494 -2.82 -11.50 0.48
N ARG A 495 -1.86 -11.48 1.40
CA ARG A 495 -2.02 -12.12 2.73
C ARG A 495 -3.09 -11.47 3.61
N ARG A 496 -3.49 -10.24 3.31
CA ARG A 496 -4.65 -9.61 3.95
C ARG A 496 -5.92 -10.38 3.67
N TRP A 497 -6.08 -10.87 2.44
CA TRP A 497 -7.19 -11.73 2.07
C TRP A 497 -7.11 -13.10 2.71
N ASP A 498 -5.91 -13.67 2.83
CA ASP A 498 -5.68 -14.93 3.53
C ASP A 498 -6.19 -14.88 4.99
N ASP A 499 -5.76 -13.86 5.73
CA ASP A 499 -6.22 -13.63 7.11
C ASP A 499 -7.72 -13.33 7.14
N TRP A 500 -8.22 -12.56 6.17
CA TRP A 500 -9.64 -12.22 6.09
C TRP A 500 -10.53 -13.46 5.92
N PHE A 501 -10.19 -14.36 5.00
CA PHE A 501 -10.93 -15.60 4.78
C PHE A 501 -10.81 -16.56 5.97
N HIS A 502 -9.62 -16.64 6.58
CA HIS A 502 -9.42 -17.43 7.80
C HIS A 502 -10.38 -16.99 8.91
N TYR A 503 -10.42 -15.69 9.21
CA TYR A 503 -11.31 -15.16 10.24
C TYR A 503 -12.79 -15.20 9.86
N TRP A 504 -13.13 -15.03 8.57
CA TRP A 504 -14.50 -15.20 8.10
C TRP A 504 -15.00 -16.62 8.37
N ALA A 505 -14.24 -17.64 7.93
CA ALA A 505 -14.58 -19.04 8.15
C ALA A 505 -14.71 -19.38 9.65
N GLN A 506 -13.90 -18.75 10.49
CA GLN A 506 -13.91 -18.99 11.93
C GLN A 506 -15.10 -18.32 12.66
N TYR A 507 -15.38 -17.05 12.35
CA TYR A 507 -16.28 -16.23 13.18
C TYR A 507 -17.62 -15.92 12.53
N MET A 508 -17.73 -15.95 11.20
CA MET A 508 -18.96 -15.62 10.47
C MET A 508 -19.77 -16.88 10.19
N THR A 509 -20.25 -17.46 11.28
CA THR A 509 -21.10 -18.65 11.28
C THR A 509 -22.36 -18.37 12.09
N THR A 510 -23.37 -19.23 11.97
CA THR A 510 -24.52 -19.27 12.88
C THR A 510 -24.73 -20.68 13.38
N THR A 511 -24.80 -20.85 14.70
CA THR A 511 -25.20 -22.11 15.31
C THR A 511 -26.70 -22.10 15.51
N ILE A 512 -27.39 -23.16 15.12
CA ILE A 512 -28.84 -23.34 15.28
C ILE A 512 -29.08 -24.64 16.04
N GLN A 513 -30.02 -24.61 16.99
CA GLN A 513 -30.47 -25.79 17.72
C GLN A 513 -31.70 -26.40 17.03
N TYR A 514 -31.65 -27.72 16.81
CA TYR A 514 -32.73 -28.53 16.24
C TYR A 514 -33.07 -29.65 17.22
N GLY A 515 -34.06 -29.43 18.09
CA GLY A 515 -34.37 -30.38 19.15
C GLY A 515 -33.15 -30.70 20.03
N SER A 516 -32.63 -31.93 19.93
CA SER A 516 -31.45 -32.41 20.66
C SER A 516 -30.12 -32.20 19.94
N THR A 517 -30.11 -31.82 18.66
CA THR A 517 -28.89 -31.59 17.86
C THR A 517 -28.62 -30.10 17.71
N ASN A 518 -27.38 -29.75 17.34
CA ASN A 518 -27.01 -28.40 16.94
C ASN A 518 -26.08 -28.44 15.73
N HIS A 519 -26.24 -27.44 14.86
CA HIS A 519 -25.46 -27.35 13.64
C HIS A 519 -24.96 -25.92 13.48
N THR A 520 -23.66 -25.80 13.18
CA THR A 520 -23.02 -24.53 12.83
C THR A 520 -22.93 -24.42 11.31
N TYR A 521 -23.53 -23.37 10.77
CA TYR A 521 -23.56 -23.06 9.34
C TYR A 521 -22.66 -21.86 9.05
N ALA A 522 -21.91 -21.93 7.95
CA ALA A 522 -21.20 -20.76 7.43
C ALA A 522 -22.21 -19.74 6.91
N LEU A 523 -21.92 -18.45 7.12
CA LEU A 523 -22.71 -17.36 6.52
C LEU A 523 -22.16 -17.05 5.12
N PRO A 524 -22.96 -17.25 4.06
CA PRO A 524 -22.61 -16.77 2.74
C PRO A 524 -22.51 -15.24 2.70
N ILE A 525 -21.78 -14.75 1.71
CA ILE A 525 -21.35 -13.36 1.62
C ILE A 525 -22.07 -12.67 0.46
N ILE A 526 -22.64 -11.50 0.75
CA ILE A 526 -22.94 -10.47 -0.24
C ILE A 526 -21.94 -9.34 0.00
N THR A 527 -21.36 -8.79 -1.06
CA THR A 527 -20.40 -7.69 -0.96
C THR A 527 -20.70 -6.60 -1.98
N ALA A 528 -20.44 -5.35 -1.59
CA ALA A 528 -20.24 -4.25 -2.52
C ALA A 528 -18.74 -3.99 -2.68
N VAL A 529 -18.34 -3.33 -3.77
CA VAL A 529 -16.97 -2.84 -3.93
C VAL A 529 -16.82 -1.52 -3.15
N GLY A 530 -15.75 -1.38 -2.38
CA GLY A 530 -15.36 -0.15 -1.70
C GLY A 530 -14.06 0.45 -2.24
N ASN A 531 -13.71 1.64 -1.78
CA ASN A 531 -12.53 2.33 -2.30
C ASN A 531 -11.23 1.65 -1.89
N HIS A 532 -11.20 0.89 -0.80
CA HIS A 532 -10.01 0.17 -0.39
C HIS A 532 -9.72 -1.07 -1.25
N GLU A 533 -10.67 -1.57 -2.03
CA GLU A 533 -10.41 -2.69 -2.96
C GLU A 533 -9.53 -2.28 -4.15
N SER A 534 -9.59 -1.01 -4.57
CA SER A 534 -8.77 -0.45 -5.67
C SER A 534 -7.84 0.68 -5.24
N GLY A 535 -7.80 0.94 -3.93
CA GLY A 535 -7.02 2.00 -3.30
C GLY A 535 -7.63 3.41 -3.41
N ASN A 536 -8.69 3.67 -4.18
CA ASN A 536 -9.47 4.90 -4.05
C ASN A 536 -10.82 4.77 -4.77
N PHE A 537 -11.60 5.85 -4.84
CA PHE A 537 -12.69 5.98 -5.79
C PHE A 537 -12.19 6.39 -7.18
N LEU A 538 -13.04 6.27 -8.20
CA LEU A 538 -12.77 6.67 -9.59
C LEU A 538 -11.51 5.98 -10.16
N ARG A 539 -11.35 4.68 -9.87
CA ARG A 539 -10.24 3.85 -10.32
C ARG A 539 -10.64 2.97 -11.48
N PRO A 540 -9.75 2.70 -12.44
CA PRO A 540 -10.00 1.63 -13.41
C PRO A 540 -10.03 0.28 -12.69
N ARG A 541 -10.78 -0.67 -13.25
CA ARG A 541 -10.86 -2.05 -12.73
C ARG A 541 -9.51 -2.74 -12.63
N SER A 542 -8.50 -2.34 -13.41
CA SER A 542 -7.15 -2.90 -13.32
C SER A 542 -6.48 -2.71 -11.96
N ASP A 543 -6.95 -1.74 -11.17
CA ASP A 543 -6.35 -1.39 -9.88
C ASP A 543 -6.94 -2.18 -8.72
N ASP A 544 -8.08 -2.85 -8.94
CA ASP A 544 -8.59 -3.82 -8.00
C ASP A 544 -7.76 -5.10 -8.12
N ALA A 545 -6.99 -5.41 -7.09
CA ALA A 545 -6.09 -6.55 -7.14
C ALA A 545 -6.84 -7.87 -6.97
N PHE A 546 -7.96 -7.91 -6.24
CA PHE A 546 -8.46 -9.17 -5.68
C PHE A 546 -9.98 -9.28 -5.60
N TYR A 547 -10.70 -8.22 -5.26
CA TYR A 547 -12.12 -8.30 -4.96
C TYR A 547 -12.94 -8.78 -6.15
N ILE A 548 -12.67 -8.24 -7.35
CA ILE A 548 -13.35 -8.69 -8.58
C ILE A 548 -13.10 -10.18 -8.79
N ARG A 549 -11.92 -10.71 -8.47
CA ARG A 549 -11.57 -12.13 -8.65
C ARG A 549 -12.23 -13.04 -7.60
N TYR A 550 -12.36 -12.58 -6.37
CA TYR A 550 -12.79 -13.39 -5.23
C TYR A 550 -14.29 -13.47 -4.99
N PHE A 551 -15.09 -12.49 -5.42
CA PHE A 551 -16.51 -12.45 -5.07
C PHE A 551 -17.45 -12.49 -6.28
N PRO A 552 -17.60 -13.66 -6.95
CA PRO A 552 -18.67 -13.85 -7.91
C PRO A 552 -20.04 -13.91 -7.21
N MET A 553 -20.99 -13.09 -7.66
CA MET A 553 -22.40 -13.12 -7.21
C MET A 553 -23.36 -13.71 -8.25
N SER A 554 -22.88 -13.89 -9.48
CA SER A 554 -23.57 -14.59 -10.57
C SER A 554 -22.52 -15.08 -11.55
N ILE A 555 -22.58 -16.36 -11.89
CA ILE A 555 -21.64 -17.06 -12.79
C ILE A 555 -22.39 -17.95 -13.79
N SER A 556 -23.70 -17.73 -13.94
CA SER A 556 -24.56 -18.58 -14.74
C SER A 556 -24.08 -18.64 -16.20
N GLY A 557 -23.79 -19.86 -16.67
CA GLY A 557 -23.24 -20.12 -18.00
C GLY A 557 -21.72 -20.36 -18.04
N GLU A 558 -21.00 -20.10 -16.95
CA GLU A 558 -19.59 -20.45 -16.83
C GLU A 558 -19.45 -21.94 -16.47
N SER A 559 -18.91 -22.72 -17.41
CA SER A 559 -18.67 -24.17 -17.24
C SER A 559 -17.25 -24.56 -17.65
N GLU A 560 -16.40 -23.57 -17.90
CA GLU A 560 -15.03 -23.82 -18.33
C GLU A 560 -14.20 -24.37 -17.18
N ARG A 561 -13.47 -25.46 -17.44
CA ARG A 561 -12.58 -26.08 -16.45
C ARG A 561 -11.46 -25.14 -15.99
N VAL A 562 -10.90 -24.42 -16.95
CA VAL A 562 -9.91 -23.37 -16.74
C VAL A 562 -10.51 -22.13 -17.37
N ALA A 563 -11.04 -21.25 -16.52
CA ALA A 563 -11.65 -20.00 -16.94
C ALA A 563 -10.58 -18.94 -17.22
N LYS A 564 -10.96 -17.92 -17.98
CA LYS A 564 -10.17 -16.69 -18.09
C LYS A 564 -10.29 -15.86 -16.83
N ASP A 565 -9.25 -15.10 -16.50
CA ASP A 565 -9.28 -14.14 -15.41
C ASP A 565 -10.45 -13.14 -15.59
N PRO A 566 -11.42 -13.08 -14.66
CA PRO A 566 -12.65 -12.31 -14.81
C PRO A 566 -12.50 -10.83 -14.46
N GLN A 567 -11.28 -10.34 -14.17
CA GLN A 567 -10.99 -8.97 -13.71
C GLN A 567 -11.71 -7.87 -14.50
N MET A 568 -11.80 -8.02 -15.82
CA MET A 568 -12.38 -7.00 -16.71
C MET A 568 -13.82 -7.29 -17.14
N THR A 569 -14.34 -8.49 -16.85
CA THR A 569 -15.63 -8.96 -17.40
C THR A 569 -16.70 -9.14 -16.33
N ARG A 570 -16.32 -9.39 -15.08
CA ARG A 570 -17.29 -9.66 -14.02
C ARG A 570 -18.06 -8.42 -13.62
N LYS A 571 -19.38 -8.55 -13.51
CA LYS A 571 -20.24 -7.45 -13.08
C LYS A 571 -20.07 -7.21 -11.58
N LEU A 572 -20.04 -5.93 -11.20
CA LEU A 572 -19.99 -5.50 -9.80
C LEU A 572 -21.39 -5.20 -9.27
N GLN A 573 -22.33 -4.90 -10.18
CA GLN A 573 -23.74 -4.80 -9.86
C GLN A 573 -24.39 -6.17 -9.88
N HIS A 574 -25.18 -6.45 -8.85
CA HIS A 574 -25.87 -7.73 -8.70
C HIS A 574 -27.17 -7.57 -7.90
N VAL A 575 -28.05 -8.56 -8.03
CA VAL A 575 -29.37 -8.59 -7.42
C VAL A 575 -29.62 -9.95 -6.78
N HIS A 576 -30.29 -9.94 -5.64
CA HIS A 576 -30.68 -11.15 -4.92
C HIS A 576 -32.16 -11.09 -4.54
N TYR A 577 -32.86 -12.20 -4.72
CA TYR A 577 -34.26 -12.36 -4.37
C TYR A 577 -34.41 -13.32 -3.20
N LEU A 578 -35.17 -12.90 -2.19
CA LEU A 578 -35.34 -13.61 -0.92
C LEU A 578 -36.83 -13.86 -0.69
N SER A 579 -37.23 -15.12 -0.95
CA SER A 579 -38.63 -15.55 -1.02
C SER A 579 -39.48 -14.56 -1.83
N SER A 580 -40.76 -14.40 -1.52
CA SER A 580 -41.72 -13.59 -2.29
C SER A 580 -41.72 -12.11 -1.90
N HIS A 581 -40.90 -11.68 -0.93
CA HIS A 581 -41.08 -10.37 -0.28
C HIS A 581 -39.90 -9.41 -0.40
N THR A 582 -38.67 -9.89 -0.63
CA THR A 582 -37.47 -9.03 -0.56
C THR A 582 -36.57 -9.16 -1.77
N MET A 583 -36.10 -8.02 -2.26
CA MET A 583 -35.01 -7.94 -3.22
C MET A 583 -33.92 -7.02 -2.68
N ILE A 584 -32.67 -7.41 -2.92
CA ILE A 584 -31.47 -6.64 -2.57
C ILE A 584 -30.73 -6.35 -3.87
N VAL A 585 -30.44 -5.08 -4.13
CA VAL A 585 -29.63 -4.63 -5.26
C VAL A 585 -28.34 -4.03 -4.73
N VAL A 586 -27.21 -4.48 -5.23
CA VAL A 586 -25.90 -3.94 -4.86
C VAL A 586 -25.30 -3.20 -6.05
N LEU A 587 -24.76 -2.02 -5.79
CA LEU A 587 -24.22 -1.13 -6.81
C LEU A 587 -22.79 -0.72 -6.47
N ASP A 588 -22.03 -0.34 -7.50
CA ASP A 588 -20.73 0.26 -7.35
C ASP A 588 -20.89 1.76 -7.06
N SER A 589 -20.45 2.23 -5.90
CA SER A 589 -20.57 3.64 -5.52
C SER A 589 -19.44 4.50 -6.12
N TRP A 590 -19.18 4.33 -7.42
CA TRP A 590 -18.14 5.01 -8.20
C TRP A 590 -16.70 4.69 -7.79
N VAL A 591 -16.46 3.46 -7.34
CA VAL A 591 -15.11 2.91 -7.30
C VAL A 591 -14.62 2.69 -8.72
N HIS A 592 -15.39 1.99 -9.56
CA HIS A 592 -15.07 1.74 -10.96
C HIS A 592 -16.09 2.33 -11.93
N ASP A 593 -17.37 2.01 -11.74
CA ASP A 593 -18.45 2.39 -12.63
C ASP A 593 -19.19 3.63 -12.09
N SER A 594 -19.40 4.66 -12.92
CA SER A 594 -20.04 5.90 -12.45
C SER A 594 -21.52 5.72 -12.13
N PRO A 595 -22.14 6.63 -11.34
CA PRO A 595 -23.59 6.58 -11.11
C PRO A 595 -24.39 6.64 -12.41
N GLN A 596 -23.90 7.41 -13.40
CA GLN A 596 -24.54 7.54 -14.70
C GLN A 596 -24.49 6.23 -15.50
N ASP A 597 -23.36 5.52 -15.49
CA ASP A 597 -23.19 4.27 -16.26
C ASP A 597 -24.08 3.13 -15.75
N GLN A 598 -24.51 3.21 -14.49
CA GLN A 598 -25.33 2.18 -13.84
C GLN A 598 -26.84 2.43 -13.96
N ILE A 599 -27.29 3.56 -14.51
CA ILE A 599 -28.72 3.89 -14.64
C ILE A 599 -29.47 2.84 -15.46
N GLU A 600 -28.90 2.36 -16.57
CA GLU A 600 -29.54 1.33 -17.41
C GLU A 600 -29.73 0.02 -16.64
N TYR A 601 -28.71 -0.43 -15.92
CA TYR A 601 -28.78 -1.63 -15.08
C TYR A 601 -29.88 -1.49 -14.02
N ILE A 602 -29.86 -0.40 -13.25
CA ILE A 602 -30.85 -0.12 -12.19
C ILE A 602 -32.25 -0.13 -12.79
N THR A 603 -32.45 0.59 -13.90
CA THR A 603 -33.73 0.67 -14.60
C THR A 603 -34.23 -0.71 -15.01
N LYS A 604 -33.39 -1.49 -15.67
CA LYS A 604 -33.73 -2.83 -16.13
C LYS A 604 -34.09 -3.79 -14.99
N VAL A 605 -33.31 -3.80 -13.90
CA VAL A 605 -33.58 -4.69 -12.75
C VAL A 605 -34.94 -4.38 -12.11
N PHE A 606 -35.24 -3.11 -11.90
CA PHE A 606 -36.50 -2.71 -11.26
C PHE A 606 -37.71 -2.71 -12.21
N GLU A 607 -37.54 -2.52 -13.52
CA GLU A 607 -38.63 -2.65 -14.50
C GLU A 607 -39.01 -4.11 -14.77
N ASN A 608 -38.03 -5.02 -14.77
CA ASN A 608 -38.28 -6.47 -14.89
C ASN A 608 -38.94 -7.06 -13.63
N THR A 609 -39.06 -6.26 -12.56
CA THR A 609 -39.53 -6.69 -11.26
C THR A 609 -40.65 -5.78 -10.79
N PRO A 610 -41.93 -6.16 -10.94
CA PRO A 610 -43.06 -5.32 -10.52
C PRO A 610 -42.96 -4.88 -9.04
N ALA A 611 -43.36 -3.64 -8.75
CA ALA A 611 -43.28 -3.03 -7.41
C ALA A 611 -43.98 -3.82 -6.30
N ASN A 612 -45.02 -4.56 -6.68
CA ASN A 612 -45.82 -5.39 -5.78
C ASN A 612 -45.26 -6.80 -5.58
N LYS A 613 -44.29 -7.25 -6.39
CA LYS A 613 -43.65 -8.57 -6.25
C LYS A 613 -42.76 -8.58 -5.01
N TYR A 614 -41.59 -7.94 -5.08
CA TYR A 614 -40.74 -7.74 -3.90
C TYR A 614 -40.90 -6.32 -3.37
N ARG A 615 -41.71 -6.19 -2.32
CA ARG A 615 -42.07 -4.89 -1.73
C ARG A 615 -41.00 -4.35 -0.78
N ASN A 616 -40.22 -5.22 -0.14
CA ASN A 616 -38.99 -4.82 0.55
C ASN A 616 -37.86 -4.71 -0.47
N ARG A 617 -37.57 -3.48 -0.90
CA ARG A 617 -36.53 -3.17 -1.89
C ARG A 617 -35.34 -2.53 -1.19
N ILE A 618 -34.23 -3.24 -1.10
CA ILE A 618 -33.03 -2.79 -0.41
C ILE A 618 -31.97 -2.49 -1.46
N VAL A 619 -31.29 -1.36 -1.32
CA VAL A 619 -30.09 -1.04 -2.09
C VAL A 619 -28.88 -1.04 -1.15
N VAL A 620 -27.77 -1.62 -1.57
CA VAL A 620 -26.50 -1.59 -0.82
C VAL A 620 -25.46 -0.86 -1.66
N ILE A 621 -24.83 0.15 -1.07
CA ILE A 621 -23.76 0.94 -1.67
C ILE A 621 -22.63 1.15 -0.66
N HIS A 622 -21.42 1.32 -1.14
CA HIS A 622 -20.29 1.61 -0.25
C HIS A 622 -20.27 3.08 0.17
N HIS A 623 -20.01 4.01 -0.74
CA HIS A 623 -20.04 5.44 -0.44
C HIS A 623 -21.48 5.90 -0.14
N PRO A 624 -21.72 6.63 0.96
CA PRO A 624 -23.05 7.12 1.31
C PRO A 624 -23.48 8.30 0.45
N MET A 625 -24.76 8.30 0.04
CA MET A 625 -25.46 9.48 -0.47
C MET A 625 -25.69 10.48 0.65
N TYR A 626 -26.20 10.04 1.81
CA TYR A 626 -26.47 10.91 2.97
C TYR A 626 -25.50 10.66 4.13
N THR A 627 -24.22 11.00 3.94
CA THR A 627 -23.17 10.81 4.94
C THR A 627 -23.44 11.54 6.25
N SER A 628 -23.11 10.87 7.37
CA SER A 628 -23.10 11.42 8.71
C SER A 628 -21.88 12.30 8.99
N ALA A 629 -20.85 12.28 8.13
CA ALA A 629 -19.74 13.21 8.19
C ALA A 629 -20.18 14.64 7.81
N LYS A 630 -19.55 15.64 8.41
CA LYS A 630 -19.80 17.07 8.14
C LYS A 630 -19.41 17.46 6.72
N TYR A 631 -18.35 16.85 6.19
CA TYR A 631 -17.93 17.06 4.81
C TYR A 631 -18.80 16.20 3.88
N LYS A 632 -19.37 16.81 2.83
CA LYS A 632 -20.15 16.11 1.80
C LYS A 632 -19.30 16.02 0.53
N SER A 633 -19.03 14.81 0.08
CA SER A 633 -18.21 14.58 -1.12
C SER A 633 -18.99 14.88 -2.42
N PHE A 634 -18.27 15.09 -3.51
CA PHE A 634 -18.90 15.23 -4.83
C PHE A 634 -19.52 13.90 -5.31
N ILE A 635 -18.96 12.75 -4.91
CA ILE A 635 -19.49 11.41 -5.20
C ILE A 635 -20.92 11.28 -4.63
N ALA A 636 -21.12 11.68 -3.37
CA ALA A 636 -22.44 11.69 -2.75
C ALA A 636 -23.43 12.56 -3.53
N LYS A 637 -23.00 13.76 -3.96
CA LYS A 637 -23.83 14.68 -4.74
C LYS A 637 -24.25 14.07 -6.09
N GLU A 638 -23.31 13.45 -6.81
CA GLU A 638 -23.59 12.81 -8.10
C GLU A 638 -24.53 11.61 -7.94
N MET A 639 -24.34 10.77 -6.92
CA MET A 639 -25.27 9.68 -6.63
C MET A 639 -26.68 10.21 -6.29
N ILE A 640 -26.81 11.26 -5.49
CA ILE A 640 -28.11 11.89 -5.20
C ILE A 640 -28.76 12.38 -6.50
N GLU A 641 -28.03 13.11 -7.33
CA GLU A 641 -28.54 13.68 -8.58
C GLU A 641 -29.01 12.59 -9.56
N LYS A 642 -28.25 11.49 -9.70
CA LYS A 642 -28.54 10.44 -10.67
C LYS A 642 -29.49 9.36 -10.17
N TRP A 643 -29.44 9.01 -8.89
CA TRP A 643 -30.13 7.83 -8.36
C TRP A 643 -31.30 8.11 -7.44
N GLU A 644 -31.33 9.22 -6.67
CA GLU A 644 -32.38 9.40 -5.65
C GLU A 644 -33.80 9.41 -6.26
N SER A 645 -33.97 10.20 -7.32
CA SER A 645 -35.26 10.27 -8.04
C SER A 645 -35.67 8.92 -8.64
N LEU A 646 -34.70 8.14 -9.10
CA LEU A 646 -34.89 6.80 -9.66
C LEU A 646 -35.31 5.81 -8.58
N PHE A 647 -34.62 5.80 -7.44
CA PHE A 647 -34.93 4.97 -6.28
C PHE A 647 -36.32 5.27 -5.70
N LEU A 648 -36.71 6.55 -5.65
CA LEU A 648 -38.06 6.96 -5.25
C LEU A 648 -39.11 6.41 -6.20
N LYS A 649 -38.91 6.56 -7.52
CA LYS A 649 -39.82 6.02 -8.55
C LYS A 649 -39.93 4.49 -8.49
N MET A 650 -38.85 3.81 -8.12
CA MET A 650 -38.78 2.35 -8.01
C MET A 650 -39.20 1.81 -6.65
N ASN A 651 -39.70 2.68 -5.76
CA ASN A 651 -40.16 2.35 -4.41
C ASN A 651 -39.08 1.65 -3.54
N VAL A 652 -37.82 2.08 -3.65
CA VAL A 652 -36.75 1.63 -2.75
C VAL A 652 -37.17 1.87 -1.30
N THR A 653 -37.04 0.84 -0.46
CA THR A 653 -37.46 0.84 0.94
C THR A 653 -36.38 1.44 1.82
N SER A 654 -35.15 0.97 1.67
CA SER A 654 -33.99 1.42 2.43
C SER A 654 -32.73 1.33 1.58
N VAL A 655 -31.78 2.21 1.86
CA VAL A 655 -30.41 2.14 1.33
C VAL A 655 -29.45 1.87 2.48
N PHE A 656 -28.62 0.84 2.36
CA PHE A 656 -27.53 0.54 3.26
C PHE A 656 -26.23 1.13 2.72
N GLU A 657 -25.60 1.99 3.52
CA GLU A 657 -24.46 2.82 3.14
C GLU A 657 -23.29 2.61 4.10
N ASN A 658 -22.05 2.89 3.67
CA ASN A 658 -20.83 2.49 4.39
C ASN A 658 -19.75 3.61 4.37
N HIS A 659 -18.45 3.30 4.36
CA HIS A 659 -17.29 4.20 4.11
C HIS A 659 -16.88 5.17 5.22
N VAL A 660 -17.81 5.70 6.01
CA VAL A 660 -17.55 6.85 6.91
C VAL A 660 -17.07 6.43 8.29
N HIS A 661 -17.07 5.13 8.61
CA HIS A 661 -16.60 4.60 9.90
C HIS A 661 -17.49 5.07 11.05
N THR A 662 -18.79 5.26 10.83
CA THR A 662 -19.73 5.72 11.86
C THR A 662 -21.06 4.96 11.78
N TYR A 663 -21.84 5.10 12.83
CA TYR A 663 -23.23 4.65 12.91
C TYR A 663 -24.16 5.78 12.50
N LYS A 664 -25.14 5.50 11.63
CA LYS A 664 -26.24 6.40 11.34
C LYS A 664 -27.55 5.69 11.01
N GLN A 665 -28.63 6.41 11.25
CA GLN A 665 -29.95 6.14 10.70
C GLN A 665 -30.65 7.47 10.41
N THR A 666 -31.21 7.63 9.20
CA THR A 666 -32.00 8.82 8.85
C THR A 666 -33.49 8.65 9.17
N TYR A 667 -34.21 9.76 9.23
CA TYR A 667 -35.65 9.77 8.96
C TYR A 667 -35.92 9.45 7.47
N PRO A 668 -37.17 9.14 7.05
CA PRO A 668 -37.51 8.99 5.64
C PRO A 668 -37.25 10.28 4.87
N LEU A 669 -36.39 10.23 3.85
CA LEU A 669 -35.96 11.37 3.05
C LEU A 669 -36.54 11.32 1.63
N LYS A 670 -36.86 12.51 1.11
CA LYS A 670 -37.18 12.76 -0.29
C LYS A 670 -36.56 14.10 -0.68
N ASP A 671 -35.73 14.10 -1.72
CA ASP A 671 -35.03 15.29 -2.21
C ASP A 671 -34.27 16.01 -1.06
N GLY A 672 -33.60 15.22 -0.20
CA GLY A 672 -32.88 15.70 0.98
C GLY A 672 -33.75 16.23 2.13
N LYS A 673 -35.08 16.11 2.04
CA LYS A 673 -36.02 16.62 3.04
C LYS A 673 -36.73 15.49 3.76
N ILE A 674 -37.03 15.72 5.03
CA ILE A 674 -37.71 14.75 5.87
C ILE A 674 -39.19 14.75 5.52
N VAL A 675 -39.71 13.59 5.13
CA VAL A 675 -41.12 13.43 4.75
C VAL A 675 -42.01 13.20 5.97
N THR A 676 -41.51 12.51 7.00
CA THR A 676 -42.28 12.20 8.20
C THR A 676 -41.38 12.13 9.43
N LYS A 677 -41.87 12.71 10.53
CA LYS A 677 -41.41 12.53 11.91
C LYS A 677 -42.62 12.22 12.78
N LYS A 678 -42.50 11.35 13.78
CA LYS A 678 -43.50 11.26 14.84
C LYS A 678 -43.32 12.45 15.79
N SER A 679 -44.42 12.99 16.30
CA SER A 679 -44.43 14.15 17.20
C SER A 679 -43.75 13.90 18.56
N SER A 680 -43.51 12.63 18.93
CA SER A 680 -42.84 12.20 20.16
C SER A 680 -41.48 11.50 19.91
N ASP A 681 -40.88 11.63 18.73
CA ASP A 681 -39.65 10.90 18.37
C ASP A 681 -38.45 11.32 19.25
N SER A 682 -38.29 10.64 20.39
CA SER A 682 -37.02 10.53 21.08
C SER A 682 -36.09 9.62 20.29
N SER A 683 -34.81 9.95 20.21
CA SER A 683 -33.79 9.07 19.63
C SER A 683 -33.67 7.73 20.37
N THR A 684 -34.29 7.57 21.54
CA THR A 684 -34.26 6.34 22.36
C THR A 684 -35.41 5.36 22.09
N GLU A 685 -36.46 5.77 21.38
CA GLU A 685 -37.64 4.92 21.12
C GLU A 685 -37.56 4.20 19.78
N SER A 686 -38.24 3.06 19.62
CA SER A 686 -38.31 2.37 18.32
C SER A 686 -39.10 3.18 17.28
N PHE A 687 -38.69 3.16 16.01
CA PHE A 687 -39.35 3.90 14.94
C PHE A 687 -40.03 2.99 13.94
N THR A 688 -41.30 3.28 13.63
CA THR A 688 -42.10 2.56 12.63
C THR A 688 -42.52 3.51 11.53
N TYR A 689 -42.28 3.12 10.27
CA TYR A 689 -42.62 3.87 9.08
C TYR A 689 -43.45 3.00 8.13
N THR A 690 -44.56 3.53 7.64
CA THR A 690 -45.46 2.79 6.72
C THR A 690 -45.42 3.44 5.34
N LYS A 691 -45.25 2.61 4.31
CA LYS A 691 -45.21 2.99 2.89
C LYS A 691 -46.34 2.30 2.12
N VAL A 692 -46.89 3.01 1.14
CA VAL A 692 -47.82 2.51 0.14
C VAL A 692 -47.15 2.69 -1.24
N PRO A 693 -46.77 1.60 -1.95
CA PRO A 693 -46.02 1.69 -3.20
C PRO A 693 -46.63 2.61 -4.26
N GLU A 694 -47.96 2.61 -4.39
CA GLU A 694 -48.70 3.41 -5.37
C GLU A 694 -48.62 4.92 -5.08
N GLN A 695 -48.28 5.29 -3.85
CA GLN A 695 -48.13 6.67 -3.38
C GLN A 695 -46.65 7.03 -3.18
N TYR A 696 -45.76 6.48 -4.02
CA TYR A 696 -44.31 6.72 -3.91
C TYR A 696 -43.93 8.21 -3.83
N ASN A 697 -44.73 9.09 -4.44
CA ASN A 697 -44.54 10.54 -4.38
C ASN A 697 -44.81 11.17 -3.00
N GLN A 698 -45.47 10.46 -2.09
CA GLN A 698 -45.77 10.86 -0.70
C GLN A 698 -44.82 10.23 0.32
N HIS A 699 -43.91 9.35 -0.12
CA HIS A 699 -43.02 8.59 0.75
C HIS A 699 -41.55 8.97 0.51
N GLY A 700 -40.73 8.78 1.55
CA GLY A 700 -39.27 8.87 1.48
C GLY A 700 -38.58 7.51 1.64
N ILE A 701 -37.26 7.53 1.47
CA ILE A 701 -36.31 6.42 1.63
C ILE A 701 -35.57 6.60 2.96
N ILE A 702 -35.35 5.50 3.69
CA ILE A 702 -34.49 5.52 4.89
C ILE A 702 -33.08 5.09 4.50
N TYR A 703 -32.08 5.84 4.97
CA TYR A 703 -30.66 5.57 4.76
C TYR A 703 -30.04 5.14 6.09
N VAL A 704 -29.33 4.02 6.06
CA VAL A 704 -28.84 3.33 7.28
C VAL A 704 -27.39 2.93 7.06
N GLY A 705 -26.54 3.07 8.07
CA GLY A 705 -25.16 2.61 8.02
C GLY A 705 -24.14 3.70 8.29
N ASP A 706 -23.34 4.05 7.29
CA ASP A 706 -22.01 4.69 7.33
C ASP A 706 -20.83 3.78 7.69
N GLY A 707 -21.09 2.47 7.92
CA GLY A 707 -20.11 1.38 7.87
C GLY A 707 -19.00 1.48 8.92
N SER A 708 -19.08 0.69 9.98
CA SER A 708 -18.06 0.64 11.03
C SER A 708 -17.94 -0.76 11.63
N TRP A 709 -17.69 -1.75 10.78
CA TRP A 709 -17.52 -3.12 11.24
C TRP A 709 -16.10 -3.39 11.74
N GLY A 710 -15.70 -2.61 12.75
CA GLY A 710 -14.44 -2.76 13.49
C GLY A 710 -13.26 -1.92 12.99
N VAL A 711 -13.41 -1.23 11.86
CA VAL A 711 -12.44 -0.22 11.39
C VAL A 711 -12.28 0.94 12.39
N THR A 712 -11.14 1.62 12.38
CA THR A 712 -10.88 2.78 13.26
C THR A 712 -11.70 4.01 12.89
N PHE A 713 -12.19 4.72 13.91
CA PHE A 713 -12.77 6.06 13.79
C PHE A 713 -11.68 7.11 13.55
N TRP A 714 -11.36 7.42 12.30
CA TRP A 714 -10.34 8.43 11.99
C TRP A 714 -10.93 9.85 11.99
N ASN A 715 -10.88 10.55 13.14
CA ASN A 715 -11.19 12.00 13.26
C ASN A 715 -12.47 12.47 12.55
N VAL A 716 -13.51 11.63 12.51
CA VAL A 716 -14.75 11.93 11.80
C VAL A 716 -15.49 13.04 12.53
N GLN A 717 -15.53 14.23 11.94
CA GLN A 717 -16.40 15.30 12.41
C GLN A 717 -17.84 14.96 12.00
N MET A 718 -18.58 14.34 12.90
CA MET A 718 -19.98 13.99 12.69
C MET A 718 -20.88 15.24 12.61
N ASP A 719 -21.86 15.20 11.71
CA ASP A 719 -22.85 16.25 11.45
C ASP A 719 -24.06 16.13 12.40
N VAL A 720 -23.78 16.09 13.71
CA VAL A 720 -24.77 15.80 14.78
C VAL A 720 -25.93 16.79 14.86
N LYS A 721 -25.82 17.96 14.21
CA LYS A 721 -26.87 18.98 14.19
C LYS A 721 -27.82 18.85 12.99
N ASN A 722 -27.51 17.96 12.05
CA ASN A 722 -28.30 17.82 10.85
C ASN A 722 -29.61 17.09 11.16
N PRO A 723 -30.78 17.73 10.90
CA PRO A 723 -32.06 17.21 11.34
C PRO A 723 -32.51 15.94 10.62
N ILE A 724 -31.84 15.55 9.52
CA ILE A 724 -32.15 14.33 8.77
C ILE A 724 -31.82 13.06 9.54
N PHE A 725 -30.85 13.13 10.47
CA PHE A 725 -30.45 11.98 11.27
C PHE A 725 -31.43 11.79 12.41
N ARG A 726 -31.94 10.56 12.51
CA ARG A 726 -32.66 10.08 13.67
C ARG A 726 -31.68 9.62 14.75
N GLN A 727 -30.64 8.91 14.33
CA GLN A 727 -29.52 8.53 15.19
C GLN A 727 -28.20 8.65 14.43
N ILE A 728 -27.15 8.98 15.16
CA ILE A 728 -25.77 9.06 14.68
C ILE A 728 -24.82 8.75 15.85
N GLY A 729 -23.72 8.07 15.60
CA GLY A 729 -22.73 7.75 16.63
C GLY A 729 -21.41 7.24 16.07
N ALA A 730 -20.39 7.18 16.93
CA ALA A 730 -19.05 6.68 16.58
C ALA A 730 -18.74 5.45 17.43
N PHE A 731 -19.21 4.29 16.98
CA PHE A 731 -18.95 2.99 17.61
C PHE A 731 -19.06 1.87 16.57
N SER A 732 -18.38 0.75 16.84
CA SER A 732 -18.37 -0.38 15.91
C SER A 732 -19.70 -1.11 16.00
N HIS A 733 -20.29 -1.40 14.86
CA HIS A 733 -21.63 -1.96 14.81
C HIS A 733 -21.88 -2.80 13.57
N VAL A 734 -22.93 -3.61 13.66
CA VAL A 734 -23.63 -4.22 12.53
C VAL A 734 -25.13 -4.09 12.73
N TYR A 735 -25.89 -4.23 11.66
CA TYR A 735 -27.34 -4.37 11.72
C TYR A 735 -27.73 -5.83 11.63
N HIS A 736 -28.55 -6.28 12.57
CA HIS A 736 -29.33 -7.50 12.42
C HIS A 736 -30.65 -7.14 11.77
N VAL A 737 -30.87 -7.65 10.56
CA VAL A 737 -31.99 -7.33 9.69
C VAL A 737 -32.89 -8.56 9.56
N ASN A 738 -34.20 -8.33 9.58
CA ASN A 738 -35.25 -9.32 9.50
C ASN A 738 -36.26 -8.88 8.44
N THR A 739 -36.52 -9.72 7.45
CA THR A 739 -37.54 -9.47 6.42
C THR A 739 -38.56 -10.59 6.38
N ARG A 740 -39.83 -10.23 6.22
CA ARG A 740 -40.94 -11.19 6.15
C ARG A 740 -42.17 -10.62 5.48
N LEU A 741 -43.03 -11.51 5.00
CA LEU A 741 -44.41 -11.23 4.63
C LEU A 741 -45.32 -11.46 5.86
N LEU A 742 -46.16 -10.48 6.19
CA LEU A 742 -47.15 -10.61 7.26
C LEU A 742 -48.46 -11.17 6.70
N ASN A 743 -49.28 -11.79 7.56
CA ASN A 743 -50.59 -12.34 7.18
C ASN A 743 -51.56 -11.31 6.55
N SER A 744 -51.32 -10.01 6.75
CA SER A 744 -52.08 -8.93 6.12
C SER A 744 -51.72 -8.70 4.65
N GLY A 745 -50.71 -9.41 4.11
CA GLY A 745 -50.08 -9.12 2.81
C GLY A 745 -49.05 -7.98 2.87
N THR A 746 -48.86 -7.36 4.03
CA THR A 746 -47.86 -6.31 4.26
C THR A 746 -46.48 -6.93 4.40
N THR A 747 -45.48 -6.39 3.71
CA THR A 747 -44.08 -6.80 3.93
C THR A 747 -43.44 -5.93 5.01
N ALA A 748 -42.62 -6.55 5.86
CA ALA A 748 -41.89 -5.87 6.93
C ALA A 748 -40.38 -5.97 6.68
N LEU A 749 -39.69 -4.84 6.84
CA LEU A 749 -38.23 -4.74 7.00
C LEU A 749 -37.96 -4.23 8.41
N GLU A 750 -37.42 -5.09 9.27
CA GLU A 750 -37.13 -4.83 10.67
C GLU A 750 -35.62 -4.91 10.89
N LEU A 751 -35.01 -3.85 11.43
CA LEU A 751 -33.58 -3.87 11.75
C LEU A 751 -33.29 -3.31 13.14
N SER A 752 -32.21 -3.80 13.74
CA SER A 752 -31.67 -3.30 15.00
C SER A 752 -30.15 -3.35 14.96
N ALA A 753 -29.49 -2.38 15.60
CA ALA A 753 -28.04 -2.30 15.61
C ALA A 753 -27.46 -3.01 16.83
N LEU A 754 -26.46 -3.84 16.59
CA LEU A 754 -25.61 -4.46 17.60
C LEU A 754 -24.32 -3.63 17.68
N GLY A 755 -24.05 -3.05 18.85
CA GLY A 755 -22.86 -2.24 19.10
C GLY A 755 -21.81 -2.99 19.93
N TYR A 756 -20.55 -2.59 19.78
CA TYR A 756 -19.43 -3.05 20.62
C TYR A 756 -19.01 -1.96 21.62
N ASN A 757 -18.90 -2.33 22.90
CA ASN A 757 -18.42 -1.43 23.95
C ASN A 757 -16.90 -1.59 24.12
N ASN A 758 -16.13 -0.58 23.69
CA ASN A 758 -14.66 -0.60 23.77
C ASN A 758 -14.10 -0.70 25.21
N THR A 759 -14.87 -0.32 26.23
CA THR A 759 -14.41 -0.31 27.63
C THR A 759 -14.49 -1.68 28.27
N CYS A 760 -15.57 -2.43 28.04
CA CYS A 760 -15.78 -3.75 28.66
C CYS A 760 -15.71 -4.93 27.68
N GLY A 761 -15.61 -4.66 26.38
CA GLY A 761 -15.60 -5.69 25.33
C GLY A 761 -16.94 -6.37 25.07
N ALA A 762 -18.03 -5.86 25.66
CA ALA A 762 -19.36 -6.46 25.55
C ALA A 762 -20.10 -6.01 24.29
N ILE A 763 -20.93 -6.91 23.74
CA ILE A 763 -21.92 -6.59 22.70
C ILE A 763 -23.21 -6.13 23.36
N TYR A 764 -23.83 -5.10 22.81
CA TYR A 764 -25.10 -4.56 23.30
C TYR A 764 -26.03 -4.21 22.14
N HIS A 765 -27.34 -4.20 22.39
CA HIS A 765 -28.31 -3.62 21.47
C HIS A 765 -28.30 -2.12 21.62
N VAL A 766 -28.07 -1.39 20.52
CA VAL A 766 -28.08 0.08 20.54
C VAL A 766 -29.50 0.55 20.85
N GLU A 767 -29.64 1.34 21.92
CA GLU A 767 -30.95 1.83 22.36
C GLU A 767 -31.63 2.67 21.27
N GLY A 768 -32.94 2.45 21.09
CA GLY A 768 -33.72 3.10 20.03
C GLY A 768 -33.37 2.66 18.60
N SER A 769 -32.34 1.86 18.34
CA SER A 769 -31.94 1.52 16.96
C SER A 769 -32.97 0.68 16.19
N LYS A 770 -33.98 0.14 16.88
CA LYS A 770 -35.06 -0.62 16.25
C LYS A 770 -35.83 0.24 15.25
N LEU A 771 -35.74 -0.16 13.99
CA LEU A 771 -36.44 0.42 12.85
C LEU A 771 -37.35 -0.64 12.23
N ARG A 772 -38.61 -0.27 12.00
CA ARG A 772 -39.59 -1.10 11.32
C ARG A 772 -40.16 -0.34 10.13
N ILE A 773 -39.97 -0.85 8.92
CA ILE A 773 -40.60 -0.31 7.71
C ILE A 773 -41.64 -1.31 7.23
N LEU A 774 -42.89 -0.85 7.12
CA LEU A 774 -44.02 -1.64 6.64
C LEU A 774 -44.41 -1.16 5.25
N THR A 775 -44.38 -2.04 4.26
CA THR A 775 -44.86 -1.75 2.91
C THR A 775 -46.16 -2.50 2.68
N VAL A 776 -47.28 -1.75 2.70
CA VAL A 776 -48.66 -2.24 2.71
C VAL A 776 -49.11 -2.69 1.32
#